data_AF-A0A0Q9ZI00-F1
#
_entry.id   AF-A0A0Q9ZI00-F1
#
_cell.length_a   1.000
_cell.length_b   1.000
_cell.length_c   1.000
_cell.angle_alpha   90.00
_cell.angle_beta   90.00
_cell.angle_gamma   90.00
#
_symmetry.space_group_name_H-M   'P 1'
#
loop_
_entity.id
_entity.type
_entity.pdbx_description
1 polymer ?
#
loop_
_entity_poly.entity_id
_entity_poly.type
_entity_poly.pdbx_seq_one_letter_code
_entity_poly.pdbx_strand_id
1 'polypeptide(L)'
;MSVLVNASLSSPTDHFRSELPLSALDMPVTALAGVGLKVAEQLAQLNIKRIFDLLLHLPRDYEDRSRLLSIAEVGHGQSALITGRVVHVDTKRSGMTVVVDDDTGTISLRFFKVYRGLAQTMSLGTQLQLFGEVKVSRYGKQIHHPEYQILSSNETVVNTGLQPIYPSVKGLHQNKLRTLIKLALQTVRSEGLPMTLFTPTDFAVVADLPLAPFEPTKTVVTEAEYPEDIFSTLARSVPDNTTGHSVSSVNKANVYDANNNTNSDIHTVANRTVNNNVYNLTIFEALVLLHTPPTYTDAGRQYQLLTQLSARTHAACQRLIIEELTAHQLSLLYRRQQLHQHKAPKCATQSPLADKLFAALPFDLTGAQQRVMKDITADMATFIPMLRLVQGDVGAGKTLVAAGAAGYALDSGWQVAVMAPTEILAEQHLVNFKQWFEPLGIGVGWLAGKQTAKQRREALEAVAENTVQIVVGTHALFQEQVQFAKLGLVIIDEQHRFGVEQRMALTNKGVANSTPHQLIMTATPIPRTLAMSVYGDMDTSIIDELPPGRTPITTVTIDRNRRDEVIERIAVNCEAGRQAYWVCSLVEASSVLDAQAAEATYEDLNERLNIRIGLVHGKMKSVDKQAIMQEFKAGNLDLLIATTVIEVGVDVPNASLMVIENAERLGLSQLHQLRGRVGRGSTKSYCVLLYQKPLSETGTERLNVLRDSTDGFVIAQKDLELRGPGELLGKRQTGNVGYYLADLIRDEQLFAIAQRLAKHLIADPMRKADVSQLIHRWMPEASRYTNA
;
A
#
# COMPACT_ATOMS: atom_id res chain seq x y z
N MET A 1 18.69 1.07 -67.49
CA MET A 1 20.10 1.05 -67.02
C MET A 1 20.30 2.29 -66.17
N SER A 2 19.97 2.23 -64.88
CA SER A 2 20.84 1.87 -63.72
C SER A 2 21.74 3.06 -63.35
N VAL A 3 21.67 3.66 -62.15
CA VAL A 3 22.02 3.17 -60.79
C VAL A 3 21.34 4.13 -59.76
N LEU A 4 20.46 3.73 -58.81
CA LEU A 4 20.59 3.10 -57.48
C LEU A 4 21.31 3.89 -56.36
N VAL A 5 20.77 3.72 -55.12
CA VAL A 5 21.29 4.07 -53.76
C VAL A 5 20.90 5.49 -53.27
N ASN A 6 20.20 5.76 -52.15
CA ASN A 6 19.90 5.07 -50.89
C ASN A 6 18.59 5.63 -50.27
N ALA A 7 17.65 4.76 -49.86
CA ALA A 7 16.51 5.13 -49.02
C ALA A 7 16.50 4.22 -47.78
N SER A 8 16.93 4.76 -46.64
CA SER A 8 16.81 4.11 -45.34
C SER A 8 15.41 4.40 -44.77
N LEU A 9 14.60 3.35 -44.67
CA LEU A 9 13.24 3.35 -44.11
C LEU A 9 13.25 3.75 -42.62
N SER A 10 12.55 4.84 -42.31
CA SER A 10 12.10 5.19 -40.96
C SER A 10 11.01 4.23 -40.49
N SER A 11 11.16 3.69 -39.29
CA SER A 11 10.19 2.84 -38.58
C SER A 11 8.87 3.57 -38.30
N PRO A 12 7.69 2.96 -38.53
CA PRO A 12 6.40 3.57 -38.25
C PRO A 12 5.96 3.23 -36.81
N THR A 13 6.39 4.03 -35.83
CA THR A 13 5.89 3.96 -34.45
C THR A 13 5.72 5.36 -33.88
N ASP A 14 4.84 6.17 -34.46
CA ASP A 14 4.43 7.44 -33.81
C ASP A 14 3.13 8.05 -34.37
N HIS A 15 2.08 7.25 -34.53
CA HIS A 15 0.76 7.76 -34.88
C HIS A 15 -0.34 7.12 -34.04
N PHE A 16 -0.46 7.53 -32.77
CA PHE A 16 -1.72 7.57 -32.02
C PHE A 16 -1.60 8.61 -30.89
N ARG A 17 -1.61 9.89 -31.24
CA ARG A 17 -2.00 10.97 -30.31
C ARG A 17 -3.51 11.11 -30.44
N SER A 18 -4.26 10.49 -29.53
CA SER A 18 -5.70 10.74 -29.39
C SER A 18 -5.91 12.16 -28.89
N GLU A 19 -6.58 12.99 -29.69
CA GLU A 19 -7.02 14.34 -29.34
C GLU A 19 -8.09 14.28 -28.24
N LEU A 20 -7.67 14.36 -26.98
CA LEU A 20 -8.48 14.87 -25.88
C LEU A 20 -7.98 16.28 -25.57
N PRO A 21 -8.86 17.24 -25.22
CA PRO A 21 -8.44 18.61 -24.95
C PRO A 21 -7.42 18.59 -23.80
N LEU A 22 -6.24 19.17 -24.04
CA LEU A 22 -5.22 19.43 -23.02
C LEU A 22 -5.88 20.25 -21.91
N SER A 23 -6.33 19.59 -20.83
CA SER A 23 -6.80 20.29 -19.64
C SER A 23 -5.64 21.13 -19.11
N ALA A 24 -5.88 22.38 -18.72
CA ALA A 24 -4.78 23.21 -18.20
C ALA A 24 -4.14 22.65 -16.92
N LEU A 25 -4.81 21.72 -16.24
CA LEU A 25 -4.27 20.92 -15.15
C LEU A 25 -3.08 20.02 -15.58
N ASP A 26 -3.06 19.62 -16.84
CA ASP A 26 -2.02 18.80 -17.45
C ASP A 26 -0.85 19.62 -18.03
N MET A 27 -0.94 20.95 -17.98
CA MET A 27 0.18 21.80 -18.39
C MET A 27 1.42 21.52 -17.52
N PRO A 28 2.62 21.55 -18.13
CA PRO A 28 3.85 21.39 -17.37
C PRO A 28 4.00 22.55 -16.37
N VAL A 29 4.64 22.29 -15.22
CA VAL A 29 4.90 23.34 -14.21
C VAL A 29 5.70 24.53 -14.76
N THR A 30 6.41 24.36 -15.86
CA THR A 30 7.10 25.45 -16.58
C THR A 30 6.16 26.48 -17.19
N ALA A 31 4.86 26.17 -17.32
CA ALA A 31 3.85 27.13 -17.76
C ALA A 31 3.55 28.19 -16.68
N LEU A 32 3.85 27.91 -15.40
CA LEU A 32 3.63 28.86 -14.31
C LEU A 32 4.70 29.96 -14.30
N ALA A 33 4.25 31.20 -14.20
CA ALA A 33 5.13 32.35 -14.09
C ALA A 33 6.08 32.21 -12.88
N GLY A 34 7.38 32.26 -13.14
CA GLY A 34 8.41 32.14 -12.11
C GLY A 34 8.98 30.73 -11.89
N VAL A 35 8.61 29.75 -12.71
CA VAL A 35 9.26 28.44 -12.82
C VAL A 35 10.23 28.45 -14.01
N GLY A 36 11.51 28.75 -13.74
CA GLY A 36 12.58 28.58 -14.73
C GLY A 36 13.13 27.14 -14.75
N LEU A 37 14.05 26.84 -15.69
CA LEU A 37 14.71 25.53 -15.85
C LEU A 37 15.19 24.92 -14.52
N LYS A 38 15.90 25.71 -13.71
CA LYS A 38 16.44 25.27 -12.42
C LYS A 38 15.36 24.91 -11.39
N VAL A 39 14.26 25.67 -11.35
CA VAL A 39 13.15 25.39 -10.43
C VAL A 39 12.37 24.16 -10.93
N ALA A 40 12.20 24.01 -12.24
CA ALA A 40 11.58 22.83 -12.83
C ALA A 40 12.38 21.55 -12.53
N GLU A 41 13.72 21.58 -12.59
CA GLU A 41 14.57 20.45 -12.19
C GLU A 41 14.41 20.10 -10.70
N GLN A 42 14.32 21.11 -9.83
CA GLN A 42 14.10 20.92 -8.40
C GLN A 42 12.70 20.32 -8.11
N LEU A 43 11.66 20.78 -8.82
CA LEU A 43 10.31 20.21 -8.74
C LEU A 43 10.28 18.78 -9.30
N ALA A 44 11.02 18.48 -10.37
CA ALA A 44 11.13 17.14 -10.93
C ALA A 44 11.78 16.15 -9.95
N GLN A 45 12.72 16.59 -9.09
CA GLN A 45 13.26 15.76 -8.00
C GLN A 45 12.20 15.37 -6.96
N LEU A 46 11.14 16.18 -6.83
CA LEU A 46 9.96 15.88 -6.02
C LEU A 46 8.87 15.11 -6.79
N ASN A 47 9.16 14.66 -8.03
CA ASN A 47 8.21 14.07 -8.97
C ASN A 47 7.05 15.00 -9.40
N ILE A 48 7.22 16.32 -9.28
CA ILE A 48 6.21 17.31 -9.68
C ILE A 48 6.48 17.73 -11.13
N LYS A 49 5.59 17.37 -12.06
CA LYS A 49 5.75 17.68 -13.50
C LYS A 49 4.65 18.57 -14.05
N ARG A 50 3.42 18.40 -13.57
CA ARG A 50 2.21 19.13 -14.02
C ARG A 50 1.71 20.09 -12.95
N ILE A 51 0.85 21.04 -13.35
CA ILE A 51 0.17 21.94 -12.40
C ILE A 51 -0.64 21.13 -11.38
N PHE A 52 -1.32 20.06 -11.82
CA PHE A 52 -2.05 19.17 -10.91
C PHE A 52 -1.14 18.51 -9.85
N ASP A 53 0.04 18.02 -10.24
CA ASP A 53 0.99 17.41 -9.30
C ASP A 53 1.48 18.42 -8.25
N LEU A 54 1.60 19.69 -8.63
CA LEU A 54 1.97 20.78 -7.71
C LEU A 54 0.86 21.08 -6.70
N LEU A 55 -0.41 21.00 -7.11
CA LEU A 55 -1.57 21.14 -6.22
C LEU A 55 -1.72 19.93 -5.28
N LEU A 56 -1.30 18.74 -5.69
CA LEU A 56 -1.26 17.56 -4.83
C LEU A 56 -0.01 17.51 -3.93
N HIS A 57 0.91 18.47 -4.04
CA HIS A 57 2.05 18.60 -3.14
C HIS A 57 1.60 19.19 -1.80
N LEU A 58 0.90 18.38 -1.01
CA LEU A 58 0.26 18.83 0.21
C LEU A 58 1.26 19.19 1.31
N PRO A 59 0.87 20.09 2.23
CA PRO A 59 1.69 20.38 3.41
C PRO A 59 1.92 19.10 4.23
N ARG A 60 3.13 18.96 4.78
CA ARG A 60 3.47 17.96 5.79
C ARG A 60 2.99 18.40 7.16
N ASP A 61 3.05 19.70 7.42
CA ASP A 61 2.72 20.29 8.70
C ASP A 61 2.29 21.76 8.50
N TYR A 62 1.78 22.39 9.55
CA TYR A 62 1.36 23.79 9.54
C TYR A 62 1.98 24.54 10.71
N GLU A 63 2.61 25.67 10.41
CA GLU A 63 3.09 26.61 11.40
C GLU A 63 1.96 27.55 11.80
N ASP A 64 1.59 27.52 13.08
CA ASP A 64 0.62 28.48 13.61
C ASP A 64 1.27 29.84 13.86
N ARG A 65 0.96 30.81 12.98
CA ARG A 65 1.31 32.23 13.14
C ARG A 65 0.06 33.11 13.28
N SER A 66 -1.04 32.52 13.74
CA SER A 66 -2.33 33.21 13.89
C SER A 66 -2.44 33.97 15.21
N ARG A 67 -1.68 33.55 16.23
CA ARG A 67 -1.75 34.10 17.58
C ARG A 67 -0.46 34.79 17.95
N LEU A 68 -0.59 36.05 18.34
CA LEU A 68 0.47 36.78 19.01
C LEU A 68 0.43 36.38 20.48
N LEU A 69 1.54 35.80 20.96
CA LEU A 69 1.69 35.39 22.36
C LEU A 69 2.61 36.36 23.07
N SER A 70 2.28 36.68 24.32
CA SER A 70 3.18 37.42 25.19
C SER A 70 4.37 36.55 25.58
N ILE A 71 5.55 37.15 25.78
CA ILE A 71 6.77 36.45 26.18
C ILE A 71 6.53 35.66 27.47
N ALA A 72 5.68 36.15 28.38
CA ALA A 72 5.33 35.44 29.61
C ALA A 72 4.63 34.09 29.37
N GLU A 73 3.69 34.03 28.42
CA GLU A 73 2.81 32.87 28.18
C GLU A 73 3.47 31.73 27.39
N VAL A 74 4.58 31.99 26.68
CA VAL A 74 5.20 30.97 25.82
C VAL A 74 5.91 29.87 26.62
N GLY A 75 5.55 28.61 26.35
CA GLY A 75 6.12 27.42 26.97
C GLY A 75 7.40 26.90 26.30
N HIS A 76 8.08 25.94 26.93
CA HIS A 76 9.24 25.27 26.35
C HIS A 76 8.86 24.42 25.14
N GLY A 77 9.60 24.55 24.04
CA GLY A 77 9.39 23.80 22.79
C GLY A 77 8.24 24.34 21.93
N GLN A 78 7.62 25.46 22.33
CA GLN A 78 6.52 26.07 21.59
C GLN A 78 7.06 27.04 20.54
N SER A 79 6.64 26.87 19.28
CA SER A 79 6.84 27.88 18.24
C SER A 79 5.79 28.97 18.41
N ALA A 80 6.22 30.22 18.60
CA ALA A 80 5.33 31.34 18.90
C ALA A 80 5.68 32.57 18.07
N LEU A 81 4.64 33.33 17.70
CA LEU A 81 4.76 34.66 17.12
C LEU A 81 4.73 35.68 18.27
N ILE A 82 5.80 36.45 18.42
CA ILE A 82 6.01 37.37 19.54
C ILE A 82 6.40 38.74 18.97
N THR A 83 5.96 39.82 19.59
CA THR A 83 6.46 41.16 19.29
C THR A 83 7.17 41.73 20.50
N GLY A 84 8.27 42.43 20.29
CA GLY A 84 8.93 43.15 21.38
C GLY A 84 10.01 44.10 20.89
N ARG A 85 10.57 44.86 21.83
CA ARG A 85 11.59 45.87 21.59
C ARG A 85 12.96 45.34 21.99
N VAL A 86 13.96 45.63 21.17
CA VAL A 86 15.35 45.28 21.48
C VAL A 86 15.84 46.12 22.67
N VAL A 87 16.14 45.48 23.79
CA VAL A 87 16.64 46.11 25.02
C VAL A 87 18.14 45.89 25.25
N HIS A 88 18.70 44.83 24.68
CA HIS A 88 20.13 44.54 24.81
C HIS A 88 20.67 43.83 23.57
N VAL A 89 21.89 44.16 23.17
CA VAL A 89 22.60 43.54 22.05
C VAL A 89 24.03 43.26 22.46
N ASP A 90 24.43 41.99 22.47
CA ASP A 90 25.79 41.55 22.76
C ASP A 90 26.35 40.79 21.54
N THR A 91 27.45 41.29 20.98
CA THR A 91 28.09 40.70 19.80
C THR A 91 29.44 40.11 20.17
N LYS A 92 29.57 38.79 20.07
CA LYS A 92 30.80 38.03 20.40
C LYS A 92 31.32 37.31 19.16
N ARG A 93 32.58 36.83 19.23
CA ARG A 93 33.18 35.99 18.16
C ARG A 93 32.38 34.73 17.82
N SER A 94 31.61 34.20 18.78
CA SER A 94 30.77 33.00 18.63
C SER A 94 29.33 33.28 18.13
N GLY A 95 28.98 34.54 17.85
CA GLY A 95 27.63 34.94 17.42
C GLY A 95 27.11 36.21 18.10
N MET A 96 25.90 36.60 17.76
CA MET A 96 25.17 37.75 18.32
C MET A 96 24.01 37.27 19.19
N THR A 97 23.88 37.88 20.37
CA THR A 97 22.76 37.67 21.29
C THR A 97 21.97 38.96 21.41
N VAL A 98 20.68 38.93 21.14
CA VAL A 98 19.78 40.10 21.21
C VAL A 98 18.69 39.80 22.23
N VAL A 99 18.54 40.62 23.27
CA VAL A 99 17.45 40.50 24.24
C VAL A 99 16.33 41.42 23.83
N VAL A 100 15.12 40.86 23.79
CA VAL A 100 13.89 41.52 23.40
C VAL A 100 12.92 41.49 24.58
N ASP A 101 12.24 42.60 24.81
CA ASP A 101 11.29 42.82 25.90
C ASP A 101 9.93 43.25 25.33
N ASP A 102 8.83 42.71 25.85
CA ASP A 102 7.46 43.00 25.42
C ASP A 102 6.56 43.52 26.56
N ASP A 103 7.16 44.08 27.61
CA ASP A 103 6.54 44.50 28.87
C ASP A 103 6.02 43.34 29.75
N THR A 104 5.91 42.11 29.24
CA THR A 104 5.50 40.92 30.01
C THR A 104 6.67 40.02 30.40
N GLY A 105 7.76 40.05 29.63
CA GLY A 105 8.99 39.32 29.93
C GLY A 105 10.11 39.58 28.92
N THR A 106 11.25 38.94 29.14
CA THR A 106 12.42 39.04 28.25
C THR A 106 12.72 37.71 27.55
N ILE A 107 13.12 37.79 26.28
CA ILE A 107 13.55 36.64 25.48
C ILE A 107 14.88 36.92 24.77
N SER A 108 15.79 35.95 24.78
CA SER A 108 17.11 36.09 24.15
C SER A 108 17.16 35.41 22.79
N LEU A 109 17.42 36.17 21.73
CA LEU A 109 17.64 35.69 20.38
C LEU A 109 19.11 35.38 20.17
N ARG A 110 19.43 34.20 19.62
CA ARG A 110 20.82 33.79 19.38
C ARG A 110 21.09 33.51 17.91
N PHE A 111 22.05 34.23 17.34
CA PHE A 111 22.50 34.12 15.95
C PHE A 111 23.96 33.66 15.88
N PHE A 112 24.23 32.47 15.33
CA PHE A 112 25.62 31.97 15.20
C PHE A 112 26.40 32.58 14.02
N LYS A 113 25.71 33.09 12.99
CA LYS A 113 26.30 33.78 11.84
C LYS A 113 25.79 35.21 11.77
N VAL A 114 26.69 36.17 11.88
CA VAL A 114 26.37 37.60 11.87
C VAL A 114 26.84 38.21 10.55
N TYR A 115 25.92 38.71 9.75
CA TYR A 115 26.22 39.48 8.53
C TYR A 115 25.87 40.97 8.77
N ARG A 116 26.43 41.86 7.95
CA ARG A 116 26.31 43.32 8.13
C ARG A 116 24.87 43.81 8.26
N GLY A 117 23.95 43.29 7.44
CA GLY A 117 22.53 43.64 7.51
C GLY A 117 21.90 43.29 8.87
N LEU A 118 22.14 42.09 9.40
CA LEU A 118 21.61 41.68 10.70
C LEU A 118 22.09 42.61 11.83
N ALA A 119 23.38 42.95 11.83
CA ALA A 119 23.95 43.83 12.85
C ALA A 119 23.42 45.28 12.78
N GLN A 120 23.07 45.75 11.59
CA GLN A 120 22.48 47.08 11.40
C GLN A 120 20.99 47.12 11.80
N THR A 121 20.26 46.03 11.57
CA THR A 121 18.84 45.92 11.93
C THR A 121 18.63 45.78 13.44
N MET A 122 19.51 45.05 14.12
CA MET A 122 19.41 44.71 15.53
C MET A 122 20.01 45.82 16.42
N SER A 123 19.48 47.04 16.30
CA SER A 123 19.84 48.18 17.16
C SER A 123 18.92 48.28 18.38
N LEU A 124 19.45 48.88 19.46
CA LEU A 124 18.67 49.19 20.65
C LEU A 124 17.43 50.01 20.29
N GLY A 125 16.29 49.57 20.79
CA GLY A 125 15.02 50.23 20.60
C GLY A 125 14.24 49.85 19.34
N THR A 126 14.79 49.03 18.44
CA THR A 126 14.06 48.50 17.27
C THR A 126 12.92 47.59 17.72
N GLN A 127 11.74 47.77 17.12
CA GLN A 127 10.58 46.91 17.35
C GLN A 127 10.59 45.76 16.35
N LEU A 128 10.52 44.54 16.86
CA LEU A 128 10.65 43.32 16.07
C LEU A 128 9.41 42.45 16.26
N GLN A 129 8.94 41.89 15.15
CA GLN A 129 8.09 40.71 15.14
C GLN A 129 8.99 39.49 14.95
N LEU A 130 8.85 38.50 15.83
CA LEU A 130 9.73 37.35 15.95
C LEU A 130 8.91 36.08 15.84
N PHE A 131 9.42 35.11 15.11
CA PHE A 131 8.86 33.76 15.07
C PHE A 131 9.97 32.73 15.22
N GLY A 132 9.76 31.75 16.10
CA GLY A 132 10.66 30.62 16.27
C GLY A 132 10.33 29.79 17.49
N GLU A 133 10.99 28.64 17.59
CA GLU A 133 10.85 27.71 18.71
C GLU A 133 11.48 28.30 19.98
N VAL A 134 10.68 28.46 21.03
CA VAL A 134 11.14 28.98 22.32
C VAL A 134 11.70 27.85 23.18
N LYS A 135 12.98 27.96 23.51
CA LYS A 135 13.66 27.08 24.47
C LYS A 135 13.76 27.77 25.82
N VAL A 136 13.00 27.27 26.78
CA VAL A 136 13.13 27.69 28.18
C VAL A 136 14.28 26.93 28.82
N SER A 137 15.23 27.65 29.41
CA SER A 137 16.36 27.10 30.16
C SER A 137 16.48 27.78 31.52
N ARG A 138 17.42 27.33 32.37
CA ARG A 138 17.74 28.03 33.64
C ARG A 138 18.16 29.49 33.47
N TYR A 139 18.52 29.89 32.25
CA TYR A 139 18.99 31.23 31.90
C TYR A 139 17.90 32.08 31.21
N GLY A 140 16.63 31.69 31.31
CA GLY A 140 15.51 32.35 30.67
C GLY A 140 15.11 31.73 29.33
N LYS A 141 14.19 32.41 28.64
CA LYS A 141 13.63 31.99 27.35
C LYS A 141 14.58 32.40 26.22
N GLN A 142 14.86 31.47 25.30
CA GLN A 142 15.76 31.73 24.16
C GLN A 142 15.15 31.24 22.85
N ILE A 143 15.43 31.94 21.75
CA ILE A 143 15.12 31.46 20.40
C ILE A 143 16.44 31.40 19.62
N HIS A 144 16.72 30.24 19.04
CA HIS A 144 17.86 30.07 18.13
C HIS A 144 17.39 30.34 16.70
N HIS A 145 18.07 31.23 16.00
CA HIS A 145 17.75 31.60 14.60
C HIS A 145 16.26 31.94 14.37
N PRO A 146 15.71 32.94 15.09
CA PRO A 146 14.35 33.40 14.83
C PRO A 146 14.22 33.96 13.41
N GLU A 147 13.07 33.77 12.79
CA GLU A 147 12.62 34.65 11.73
C GLU A 147 12.22 35.98 12.35
N TYR A 148 12.64 37.09 11.75
CA TYR A 148 12.35 38.42 12.26
C TYR A 148 11.88 39.35 11.15
N GLN A 149 10.96 40.25 11.50
CA GLN A 149 10.52 41.36 10.67
C GLN A 149 10.57 42.63 11.50
N ILE A 150 11.05 43.72 10.88
CA ILE A 150 11.07 45.04 11.53
C ILE A 150 9.68 45.62 11.40
N LEU A 151 9.13 46.13 12.51
CA LEU A 151 7.87 46.87 12.49
C LEU A 151 8.18 48.36 12.43
N SER A 152 7.80 49.02 11.34
CA SER A 152 7.85 50.48 11.22
C SER A 152 6.64 51.10 11.95
N SER A 153 6.74 52.33 12.43
CA SER A 153 5.74 53.01 13.30
C SER A 153 4.29 53.11 12.75
N ASN A 154 4.05 52.70 11.50
CA ASN A 154 2.77 52.69 10.80
C ASN A 154 2.38 51.31 10.23
N GLU A 155 3.16 50.25 10.47
CA GLU A 155 2.85 48.91 9.95
C GLU A 155 2.02 48.12 10.97
N THR A 156 0.85 47.64 10.55
CA THR A 156 0.03 46.73 11.34
C THR A 156 0.73 45.38 11.47
N VAL A 157 0.66 44.78 12.66
CA VAL A 157 1.16 43.42 12.91
C VAL A 157 0.45 42.46 11.95
N VAL A 158 1.19 41.89 11.00
CA VAL A 158 0.62 40.99 10.01
C VAL A 158 0.49 39.61 10.63
N ASN A 159 -0.72 39.26 11.05
CA ASN A 159 -1.07 37.88 11.39
C ASN A 159 -1.24 37.10 10.08
N THR A 160 -0.26 36.26 9.73
CA THR A 160 -0.29 35.48 8.49
C THR A 160 -1.12 34.19 8.59
N GLY A 161 -1.73 33.93 9.75
CA GLY A 161 -2.54 32.75 10.00
C GLY A 161 -1.72 31.45 10.05
N LEU A 162 -2.34 30.33 9.68
CA LEU A 162 -1.65 29.05 9.52
C LEU A 162 -0.80 29.06 8.24
N GLN A 163 0.52 28.85 8.38
CA GLN A 163 1.42 28.73 7.23
C GLN A 163 1.75 27.26 6.94
N PRO A 164 1.49 26.77 5.72
CA PRO A 164 1.84 25.39 5.37
C PRO A 164 3.36 25.20 5.27
N ILE A 165 3.83 24.04 5.73
CA ILE A 165 5.18 23.53 5.54
C ILE A 165 5.13 22.39 4.54
N TYR A 166 5.82 22.54 3.41
CA TYR A 166 5.87 21.54 2.35
C TYR A 166 7.12 20.66 2.44
N PRO A 167 7.08 19.40 2.00
CA PRO A 167 8.30 18.67 1.69
C PRO A 167 9.14 19.42 0.65
N SER A 168 10.46 19.50 0.82
CA SER A 168 11.33 20.28 -0.07
C SER A 168 12.70 19.63 -0.29
N VAL A 169 13.37 20.01 -1.38
CA VAL A 169 14.73 19.60 -1.75
C VAL A 169 15.73 20.75 -1.58
N LYS A 170 17.03 20.42 -1.62
CA LYS A 170 18.10 21.40 -1.46
C LYS A 170 17.99 22.51 -2.50
N GLY A 171 17.88 23.75 -2.02
CA GLY A 171 17.79 24.96 -2.85
C GLY A 171 16.38 25.35 -3.28
N LEU A 172 15.34 24.63 -2.85
CA LEU A 172 13.95 25.06 -2.98
C LEU A 172 13.41 25.51 -1.61
N HIS A 173 13.06 26.78 -1.49
CA HIS A 173 12.62 27.37 -0.21
C HIS A 173 11.10 27.32 -0.04
N GLN A 174 10.62 27.23 1.21
CA GLN A 174 9.18 27.19 1.55
C GLN A 174 8.39 28.35 0.93
N ASN A 175 8.93 29.58 1.00
CA ASN A 175 8.26 30.75 0.42
C ASN A 175 8.04 30.62 -1.09
N LYS A 176 9.00 30.04 -1.81
CA LYS A 176 8.86 29.81 -3.25
C LYS A 176 7.77 28.76 -3.53
N LEU A 177 7.73 27.65 -2.79
CA LEU A 177 6.67 26.64 -2.89
C LEU A 177 5.29 27.23 -2.60
N ARG A 178 5.16 28.01 -1.52
CA ARG A 178 3.93 28.74 -1.18
C ARG A 178 3.47 29.64 -2.32
N THR A 179 4.36 30.46 -2.88
CA THR A 179 4.02 31.33 -4.02
C THR A 179 3.58 30.54 -5.26
N LEU A 180 4.28 29.46 -5.60
CA LEU A 180 3.96 28.64 -6.77
C LEU A 180 2.60 27.95 -6.63
N ILE A 181 2.28 27.41 -5.45
CA ILE A 181 0.99 26.78 -5.17
C ILE A 181 -0.13 27.82 -5.20
N LYS A 182 0.08 29.00 -4.63
CA LYS A 182 -0.89 30.11 -4.72
C LYS A 182 -1.18 30.49 -6.16
N LEU A 183 -0.14 30.61 -6.99
CA LEU A 183 -0.28 30.90 -8.40
C LEU A 183 -1.06 29.78 -9.12
N ALA A 184 -0.74 28.51 -8.84
CA ALA A 184 -1.45 27.37 -9.41
C ALA A 184 -2.95 27.38 -9.06
N LEU A 185 -3.31 27.65 -7.80
CA LEU A 185 -4.71 27.77 -7.38
C LEU A 185 -5.43 28.93 -8.09
N GLN A 186 -4.75 30.05 -8.30
CA GLN A 186 -5.29 31.20 -9.03
C GLN A 186 -5.54 30.87 -10.51
N THR A 187 -4.58 30.22 -11.18
CA THR A 187 -4.71 29.80 -12.58
C THR A 187 -5.89 28.86 -12.78
N VAL A 188 -6.06 27.87 -11.88
CA VAL A 188 -7.19 26.93 -11.96
C VAL A 188 -8.54 27.64 -11.79
N ARG A 189 -8.61 28.64 -10.91
CA ARG A 189 -9.83 29.44 -10.71
C ARG A 189 -10.14 30.33 -11.92
N SER A 190 -9.14 31.03 -12.47
CA SER A 190 -9.34 31.98 -13.57
C SER A 190 -9.80 31.29 -14.85
N GLU A 191 -9.33 30.07 -15.10
CA GLU A 191 -9.68 29.31 -16.30
C GLU A 191 -10.99 28.51 -16.16
N GLY A 192 -11.63 28.54 -14.99
CA GLY A 192 -12.92 27.89 -14.76
C GLY A 192 -12.89 26.37 -15.00
N LEU A 193 -11.73 25.74 -14.78
CA LEU A 193 -11.53 24.33 -15.09
C LEU A 193 -12.49 23.49 -14.25
N PRO A 194 -13.27 22.57 -14.84
CA PRO A 194 -14.14 21.68 -14.10
C PRO A 194 -13.30 20.71 -13.27
N MET A 195 -13.01 21.15 -12.04
CA MET A 195 -12.26 20.37 -11.07
C MET A 195 -13.17 19.30 -10.46
N THR A 196 -14.47 19.50 -10.37
CA THR A 196 -15.41 18.48 -9.88
C THR A 196 -16.06 17.70 -11.01
N LEU A 197 -15.80 16.39 -11.03
CA LEU A 197 -16.44 15.44 -11.94
C LEU A 197 -17.56 14.65 -11.27
N PHE A 198 -17.61 14.61 -9.94
CA PHE A 198 -18.74 14.04 -9.18
C PHE A 198 -19.85 15.07 -9.01
N THR A 199 -21.09 14.60 -9.10
CA THR A 199 -22.30 15.37 -8.81
C THR A 199 -22.87 14.99 -7.43
N PRO A 200 -23.72 15.85 -6.83
CA PRO A 200 -24.41 15.49 -5.60
C PRO A 200 -25.24 14.20 -5.70
N THR A 201 -25.74 13.87 -6.90
CA THR A 201 -26.50 12.63 -7.13
C THR A 201 -25.61 11.39 -7.06
N ASP A 202 -24.33 11.47 -7.46
CA ASP A 202 -23.40 10.34 -7.36
C ASP A 202 -23.20 9.93 -5.90
N PHE A 203 -23.13 10.91 -4.99
CA PHE A 203 -22.96 10.67 -3.56
C PHE A 203 -24.22 10.14 -2.86
N ALA A 204 -25.40 10.20 -3.49
CA ALA A 204 -26.61 9.60 -2.92
C ALA A 204 -26.48 8.07 -2.75
N VAL A 205 -25.67 7.42 -3.59
CA VAL A 205 -25.42 5.96 -3.57
C VAL A 205 -24.59 5.54 -2.35
N VAL A 206 -23.95 6.46 -1.65
CA VAL A 206 -23.06 6.22 -0.51
C VAL A 206 -23.46 7.01 0.74
N ALA A 207 -24.66 7.56 0.75
CA ALA A 207 -25.18 8.37 1.86
C ALA A 207 -25.37 7.56 3.16
N ASP A 208 -25.45 6.23 3.06
CA ASP A 208 -25.58 5.30 4.19
C ASP A 208 -24.25 4.98 4.89
N LEU A 209 -23.11 5.36 4.30
CA LEU A 209 -21.79 5.06 4.86
C LEU A 209 -21.29 6.20 5.78
N PRO A 210 -20.66 5.86 6.92
CA PRO A 210 -20.21 6.87 7.88
C PRO A 210 -19.07 7.72 7.29
N LEU A 211 -19.10 9.02 7.58
CA LEU A 211 -18.08 9.97 7.19
C LEU A 211 -17.70 10.89 8.34
N ALA A 212 -16.53 11.53 8.25
CA ALA A 212 -16.17 12.57 9.19
C ALA A 212 -17.15 13.74 9.08
N PRO A 213 -17.78 14.17 10.19
CA PRO A 213 -18.65 15.33 10.18
C PRO A 213 -17.84 16.57 9.77
N PHE A 214 -18.39 17.39 8.88
CA PHE A 214 -17.79 18.64 8.43
C PHE A 214 -18.86 19.72 8.45
N GLU A 215 -18.67 20.79 9.20
CA GLU A 215 -19.53 21.98 9.12
C GLU A 215 -18.93 22.95 8.09
N PRO A 216 -19.43 23.01 6.84
CA PRO A 216 -19.16 24.15 5.96
C PRO A 216 -19.87 25.39 6.51
N THR A 217 -19.12 26.42 6.85
CA THR A 217 -19.66 27.76 7.10
C THR A 217 -20.09 28.36 5.75
N LYS A 218 -21.32 28.13 5.30
CA LYS A 218 -21.94 28.99 4.27
C LYS A 218 -22.88 29.98 4.95
N THR A 219 -22.42 31.23 5.12
CA THR A 219 -23.32 32.38 5.02
C THR A 219 -23.25 32.88 3.59
N VAL A 220 -24.31 32.62 2.82
CA VAL A 220 -24.51 33.21 1.49
C VAL A 220 -24.56 34.73 1.66
N VAL A 221 -23.55 35.43 1.16
CA VAL A 221 -23.62 36.88 0.92
C VAL A 221 -23.62 37.09 -0.59
N THR A 222 -24.62 37.85 -1.03
CA THR A 222 -24.90 38.22 -2.42
C THR A 222 -23.71 38.90 -3.13
N GLU A 223 -23.60 38.62 -4.43
CA GLU A 223 -22.52 38.84 -5.41
C GLU A 223 -21.81 40.22 -5.55
N ALA A 224 -21.93 41.19 -4.64
CA ALA A 224 -21.63 42.58 -5.00
C ALA A 224 -20.27 43.19 -4.55
N GLU A 225 -19.48 42.63 -3.63
CA GLU A 225 -18.22 43.29 -3.20
C GLU A 225 -17.09 42.27 -2.90
N TYR A 226 -16.17 42.07 -3.83
CA TYR A 226 -14.92 41.30 -3.62
C TYR A 226 -13.69 42.22 -3.82
N PRO A 227 -12.77 42.33 -2.84
CA PRO A 227 -11.40 42.77 -3.10
C PRO A 227 -10.59 41.67 -3.80
N GLU A 228 -9.60 42.03 -4.62
CA GLU A 228 -8.83 41.13 -5.52
C GLU A 228 -8.04 39.98 -4.87
N ASP A 229 -8.00 39.86 -3.54
CA ASP A 229 -7.14 38.88 -2.86
C ASP A 229 -7.93 37.65 -2.40
N ILE A 230 -7.91 36.58 -3.21
CA ILE A 230 -8.62 35.29 -3.07
C ILE A 230 -8.42 34.64 -1.69
N PHE A 231 -7.29 34.92 -1.04
CA PHE A 231 -6.93 34.37 0.27
C PHE A 231 -7.60 35.09 1.44
N SER A 232 -8.16 36.29 1.22
CA SER A 232 -8.81 37.08 2.27
C SER A 232 -10.27 36.66 2.52
N THR A 233 -10.96 36.12 1.52
CA THR A 233 -12.42 35.92 1.56
C THR A 233 -12.84 34.50 1.92
N LEU A 234 -12.14 33.48 1.43
CA LEU A 234 -12.47 32.07 1.71
C LEU A 234 -11.86 31.55 3.03
N ALA A 235 -10.80 32.18 3.53
CA ALA A 235 -10.10 31.77 4.76
C ALA A 235 -10.51 32.57 6.02
N ARG A 236 -11.26 33.69 5.89
CA ARG A 236 -11.58 34.61 7.01
C ARG A 236 -13.04 34.62 7.48
N SER A 237 -13.94 33.83 6.91
CA SER A 237 -15.35 33.85 7.32
C SER A 237 -15.62 32.99 8.57
N VAL A 238 -15.22 33.48 9.75
CA VAL A 238 -15.78 33.04 11.05
C VAL A 238 -15.81 34.22 12.04
N PRO A 239 -16.99 34.85 12.28
CA PRO A 239 -17.22 35.64 13.49
C PRO A 239 -17.45 34.70 14.69
N ASP A 240 -16.87 35.06 15.83
CA ASP A 240 -17.08 34.40 17.12
C ASP A 240 -18.56 34.48 17.53
N ASN A 241 -19.19 33.34 17.80
CA ASN A 241 -20.36 33.30 18.69
C ASN A 241 -19.85 32.96 20.10
N THR A 242 -19.29 33.95 20.79
CA THR A 242 -19.20 33.93 22.25
C THR A 242 -20.61 34.01 22.82
N THR A 243 -21.02 32.95 23.49
CA THR A 243 -22.15 32.95 24.43
C THR A 243 -21.90 34.00 25.51
N GLY A 244 -22.70 35.07 25.53
CA GLY A 244 -22.65 36.14 26.53
C GLY A 244 -23.96 36.91 26.60
N HIS A 245 -24.57 36.94 27.78
CA HIS A 245 -25.92 37.39 28.08
C HIS A 245 -26.26 38.84 27.68
N SER A 246 -27.48 39.05 27.17
CA SER A 246 -28.26 40.26 27.44
C SER A 246 -29.66 39.87 27.91
N VAL A 247 -29.92 40.16 29.18
CA VAL A 247 -31.20 40.03 29.86
C VAL A 247 -32.14 41.13 29.36
N SER A 248 -33.32 40.77 28.84
CA SER A 248 -34.51 41.62 28.95
C SER A 248 -35.82 40.82 28.81
N SER A 249 -36.52 40.75 29.94
CA SER A 249 -37.98 40.58 30.14
C SER A 249 -38.68 39.35 29.56
N VAL A 250 -38.78 38.30 30.40
CA VAL A 250 -39.93 37.38 30.37
C VAL A 250 -40.82 37.71 31.57
N ASN A 251 -42.03 38.20 31.28
CA ASN A 251 -43.10 38.26 32.25
C ASN A 251 -43.61 36.85 32.53
N LYS A 252 -43.61 36.48 33.81
CA LYS A 252 -44.32 35.32 34.33
C LYS A 252 -45.83 35.54 34.18
N ALA A 253 -46.52 34.64 33.50
CA ALA A 253 -47.90 34.28 33.84
C ALA A 253 -48.29 32.92 33.25
N ASN A 254 -48.78 32.08 34.16
CA ASN A 254 -49.72 30.97 34.00
C ASN A 254 -49.19 29.56 33.67
N VAL A 255 -49.25 28.78 34.75
CA VAL A 255 -49.32 27.31 34.86
C VAL A 255 -50.74 26.85 34.51
N TYR A 256 -50.83 25.59 34.07
CA TYR A 256 -52.02 24.74 33.80
C TYR A 256 -52.64 24.88 32.39
N ASP A 257 -52.33 23.93 31.49
CA ASP A 257 -53.26 22.83 31.21
C ASP A 257 -52.65 21.74 30.31
N ALA A 258 -53.23 20.55 30.39
CA ALA A 258 -52.79 19.30 29.78
C ALA A 258 -53.13 19.16 28.26
N ASN A 259 -52.41 18.21 27.64
CA ASN A 259 -52.68 17.48 26.39
C ASN A 259 -52.23 18.05 25.03
N ASN A 260 -51.53 17.14 24.32
CA ASN A 260 -51.40 16.92 22.88
C ASN A 260 -50.17 17.43 22.10
N ASN A 261 -49.55 16.44 21.44
CA ASN A 261 -48.64 16.46 20.28
C ASN A 261 -47.16 16.86 20.48
N THR A 262 -46.36 15.93 20.99
CA THR A 262 -44.92 15.83 20.68
C THR A 262 -44.71 14.93 19.48
N ASN A 263 -44.59 15.51 18.28
CA ASN A 263 -43.98 14.82 17.12
C ASN A 263 -43.51 15.76 16.00
N SER A 264 -43.01 16.97 16.31
CA SER A 264 -42.47 17.90 15.29
C SER A 264 -41.04 18.37 15.51
N ASP A 265 -40.42 18.14 16.67
CA ASP A 265 -39.14 18.80 17.01
C ASP A 265 -37.90 17.90 16.93
N ILE A 266 -38.09 16.59 16.66
CA ILE A 266 -36.97 15.66 16.43
C ILE A 266 -36.58 15.61 14.94
N HIS A 267 -37.50 15.91 14.03
CA HIS A 267 -37.24 15.89 12.58
C HIS A 267 -36.49 17.13 12.06
N THR A 268 -36.51 18.26 12.77
CA THR A 268 -35.85 19.50 12.34
C THR A 268 -34.37 19.57 12.73
N VAL A 269 -33.96 18.87 13.79
CA VAL A 269 -32.54 18.75 14.18
C VAL A 269 -31.83 17.67 13.37
N ALA A 270 -32.47 16.52 13.15
CA ALA A 270 -31.92 15.44 12.32
C ALA A 270 -31.76 15.83 10.85
N ASN A 271 -32.68 16.63 10.28
CA ASN A 271 -32.57 17.09 8.88
C ASN A 271 -31.51 18.18 8.66
N ARG A 272 -31.06 18.90 9.70
CA ARG A 272 -29.96 19.88 9.57
C ARG A 272 -28.58 19.22 9.54
N THR A 273 -28.43 18.05 10.14
CA THR A 273 -27.17 17.28 10.15
C THR A 273 -26.91 16.54 8.83
N VAL A 274 -27.95 16.35 8.00
CA VAL A 274 -27.85 15.65 6.69
C VAL A 274 -27.19 16.51 5.60
N ASN A 275 -27.14 17.83 5.76
CA ASN A 275 -26.71 18.76 4.70
C ASN A 275 -25.25 19.24 4.76
N ASN A 276 -24.43 18.72 5.67
CA ASN A 276 -23.08 19.23 5.91
C ASN A 276 -22.08 18.05 6.02
N ASN A 277 -21.62 17.55 4.86
CA ASN A 277 -20.77 16.37 4.77
C ASN A 277 -19.69 16.55 3.68
N VAL A 278 -18.65 15.69 3.67
CA VAL A 278 -17.55 15.62 2.68
C VAL A 278 -18.06 15.74 1.23
N TYR A 279 -19.26 15.23 0.97
CA TYR A 279 -19.93 15.23 -0.34
C TYR A 279 -20.27 16.62 -0.91
N ASN A 280 -20.32 17.66 -0.08
CA ASN A 280 -20.60 19.03 -0.51
C ASN A 280 -19.32 19.84 -0.81
N LEU A 281 -18.14 19.28 -0.54
CA LEU A 281 -16.86 19.91 -0.89
C LEU A 281 -16.49 19.59 -2.33
N THR A 282 -16.24 20.64 -3.10
CA THR A 282 -15.56 20.50 -4.39
C THR A 282 -14.09 20.15 -4.17
N ILE A 283 -13.42 19.51 -5.13
CA ILE A 283 -11.99 19.22 -5.02
C ILE A 283 -11.17 20.52 -4.95
N PHE A 284 -11.63 21.59 -5.60
CA PHE A 284 -10.99 22.90 -5.55
C PHE A 284 -11.09 23.51 -4.14
N GLU A 285 -12.28 23.52 -3.54
CA GLU A 285 -12.45 23.95 -2.14
C GLU A 285 -11.62 23.11 -1.18
N ALA A 286 -11.55 21.79 -1.39
CA ALA A 286 -10.70 20.91 -0.59
C ALA A 286 -9.22 21.29 -0.70
N LEU A 287 -8.70 21.52 -1.91
CA LEU A 287 -7.31 21.95 -2.12
C LEU A 287 -7.03 23.32 -1.48
N VAL A 288 -7.95 24.28 -1.63
CA VAL A 288 -7.83 25.59 -0.99
C VAL A 288 -7.80 25.45 0.53
N LEU A 289 -8.67 24.64 1.13
CA LEU A 289 -8.69 24.40 2.58
C LEU A 289 -7.39 23.74 3.07
N LEU A 290 -6.80 22.83 2.29
CA LEU A 290 -5.56 22.16 2.68
C LEU A 290 -4.34 23.08 2.54
N HIS A 291 -4.27 23.93 1.52
CA HIS A 291 -3.14 24.85 1.37
C HIS A 291 -3.28 26.12 2.20
N THR A 292 -4.52 26.51 2.54
CA THR A 292 -4.85 27.68 3.33
C THR A 292 -5.96 27.35 4.34
N PRO A 293 -5.65 26.56 5.38
CA PRO A 293 -6.63 26.20 6.39
C PRO A 293 -7.07 27.41 7.21
N PRO A 294 -8.33 27.42 7.69
CA PRO A 294 -8.85 28.50 8.52
C PRO A 294 -8.12 28.56 9.87
N THR A 295 -8.14 29.73 10.48
CA THR A 295 -7.60 29.95 11.83
C THR A 295 -8.76 30.14 12.80
N TYR A 296 -8.80 29.33 13.86
CA TYR A 296 -9.79 29.47 14.92
C TYR A 296 -9.23 30.24 16.12
N THR A 297 -10.06 31.12 16.69
CA THR A 297 -9.81 31.83 17.96
C THR A 297 -9.73 30.86 19.14
N ASP A 298 -10.60 29.84 19.17
CA ASP A 298 -10.60 28.78 20.17
C ASP A 298 -9.39 27.83 20.02
N ALA A 299 -8.65 27.61 21.11
CA ALA A 299 -7.45 26.76 21.12
C ALA A 299 -7.74 25.28 20.89
N GLY A 300 -8.86 24.76 21.42
CA GLY A 300 -9.24 23.36 21.28
C GLY A 300 -9.59 23.02 19.84
N ARG A 301 -10.41 23.85 19.19
CA ARG A 301 -10.78 23.72 17.77
C ARG A 301 -9.58 23.84 16.85
N GLN A 302 -8.66 24.77 17.13
CA GLN A 302 -7.44 24.94 16.35
C GLN A 302 -6.53 23.70 16.44
N TYR A 303 -6.33 23.18 17.65
CA TYR A 303 -5.56 21.94 17.86
C TYR A 303 -6.22 20.73 17.18
N GLN A 304 -7.54 20.63 17.26
CA GLN A 304 -8.30 19.57 16.59
C GLN A 304 -8.13 19.63 15.06
N LEU A 305 -8.21 20.82 14.46
CA LEU A 305 -7.98 21.01 13.01
C LEU A 305 -6.58 20.55 12.61
N LEU A 306 -5.54 21.00 13.32
CA LEU A 306 -4.14 20.63 13.05
C LEU A 306 -3.91 19.12 13.20
N THR A 307 -4.53 18.51 14.21
CA THR A 307 -4.48 17.07 14.44
C THR A 307 -5.15 16.31 13.29
N GLN A 308 -6.31 16.78 12.82
CA GLN A 308 -7.01 16.17 11.68
C GLN A 308 -6.26 16.34 10.35
N LEU A 309 -5.62 17.48 10.13
CA LEU A 309 -4.84 17.74 8.92
C LEU A 309 -3.57 16.89 8.87
N SER A 310 -2.83 16.80 9.99
CA SER A 310 -1.63 15.96 10.11
C SER A 310 -1.96 14.47 10.00
N ALA A 311 -3.06 14.02 10.62
CA ALA A 311 -3.55 12.65 10.49
C ALA A 311 -4.27 12.35 9.17
N ARG A 312 -4.45 13.34 8.29
CA ARG A 312 -5.22 13.26 7.03
C ARG A 312 -6.69 12.86 7.21
N THR A 313 -7.25 12.99 8.40
CA THR A 313 -8.65 12.65 8.71
C THR A 313 -9.63 13.80 8.45
N HIS A 314 -9.13 15.01 8.17
CA HIS A 314 -9.96 16.16 7.82
C HIS A 314 -10.79 15.93 6.54
N ALA A 315 -12.02 16.45 6.48
CA ALA A 315 -12.95 16.25 5.36
C ALA A 315 -12.38 16.63 3.98
N ALA A 316 -11.57 17.69 3.91
CA ALA A 316 -10.87 18.08 2.69
C ALA A 316 -9.84 17.01 2.21
N CYS A 317 -9.13 16.36 3.14
CA CYS A 317 -8.26 15.21 2.80
C CYS A 317 -9.12 14.04 2.33
N GLN A 318 -10.19 13.71 3.06
CA GLN A 318 -11.08 12.59 2.69
C GLN A 318 -11.69 12.79 1.30
N ARG A 319 -12.07 14.01 0.92
CA ARG A 319 -12.62 14.33 -0.40
C ARG A 319 -11.62 14.03 -1.53
N LEU A 320 -10.33 14.33 -1.34
CA LEU A 320 -9.26 14.00 -2.28
C LEU A 320 -9.02 12.49 -2.34
N ILE A 321 -8.95 11.84 -1.18
CA ILE A 321 -8.75 10.39 -1.05
C ILE A 321 -9.88 9.61 -1.74
N ILE A 322 -11.15 10.01 -1.55
CA ILE A 322 -12.29 9.37 -2.20
C ILE A 322 -12.17 9.47 -3.73
N GLU A 323 -11.81 10.64 -4.27
CA GLU A 323 -11.68 10.82 -5.72
C GLU A 323 -10.52 10.03 -6.31
N GLU A 324 -9.37 10.05 -5.63
CA GLU A 324 -8.22 9.24 -5.98
C GLU A 324 -8.57 7.74 -6.01
N LEU A 325 -9.11 7.21 -4.91
CA LEU A 325 -9.48 5.80 -4.81
C LEU A 325 -10.54 5.43 -5.85
N THR A 326 -11.50 6.31 -6.12
CA THR A 326 -12.54 6.08 -7.13
C THR A 326 -11.94 6.04 -8.53
N ALA A 327 -11.01 6.94 -8.87
CA ALA A 327 -10.30 6.92 -10.15
C ALA A 327 -9.55 5.59 -10.33
N HIS A 328 -8.83 5.13 -9.30
CA HIS A 328 -8.14 3.84 -9.30
C HIS A 328 -9.11 2.67 -9.51
N GLN A 329 -10.22 2.63 -8.77
CA GLN A 329 -11.23 1.57 -8.93
C GLN A 329 -11.88 1.59 -10.32
N LEU A 330 -12.16 2.76 -10.89
CA LEU A 330 -12.68 2.88 -12.25
C LEU A 330 -11.69 2.36 -13.30
N SER A 331 -10.40 2.69 -13.16
CA SER A 331 -9.36 2.17 -14.07
C SER A 331 -9.30 0.64 -14.06
N LEU A 332 -9.42 0.04 -12.87
CA LEU A 332 -9.47 -1.42 -12.71
C LEU A 332 -10.73 -2.02 -13.33
N LEU A 333 -11.90 -1.42 -13.09
CA LEU A 333 -13.17 -1.89 -13.66
C LEU A 333 -13.20 -1.79 -15.19
N TYR A 334 -12.65 -0.72 -15.78
CA TYR A 334 -12.51 -0.59 -17.24
C TYR A 334 -11.55 -1.63 -17.81
N ARG A 335 -10.39 -1.85 -17.17
CA ARG A 335 -9.47 -2.92 -17.56
C ARG A 335 -10.17 -4.28 -17.52
N ARG A 336 -10.97 -4.54 -16.49
CA ARG A 336 -11.79 -5.75 -16.38
C ARG A 336 -12.82 -5.85 -17.51
N GLN A 337 -13.50 -4.76 -17.86
CA GLN A 337 -14.44 -4.73 -19.01
C GLN A 337 -13.73 -5.01 -20.35
N GLN A 338 -12.51 -4.52 -20.54
CA GLN A 338 -11.69 -4.85 -21.72
C GLN A 338 -11.28 -6.33 -21.75
N LEU A 339 -10.95 -6.90 -20.60
CA LEU A 339 -10.69 -8.35 -20.49
C LEU A 339 -11.96 -9.16 -20.82
N HIS A 340 -13.15 -8.68 -20.42
CA HIS A 340 -14.43 -9.30 -20.80
C HIS A 340 -14.76 -9.21 -22.30
N GLN A 341 -14.10 -8.35 -23.09
CA GLN A 341 -14.24 -8.37 -24.55
C GLN A 341 -13.57 -9.61 -25.17
N HIS A 342 -12.56 -10.16 -24.50
CA HIS A 342 -11.91 -11.38 -24.93
C HIS A 342 -12.75 -12.58 -24.48
N LYS A 343 -12.95 -13.54 -25.38
CA LYS A 343 -13.71 -14.76 -25.06
C LYS A 343 -12.80 -15.75 -24.34
N ALA A 344 -13.35 -16.51 -23.40
CA ALA A 344 -12.67 -17.60 -22.72
C ALA A 344 -13.25 -18.98 -23.10
N PRO A 345 -12.44 -20.04 -22.96
CA PRO A 345 -12.87 -21.42 -23.16
C PRO A 345 -13.92 -21.87 -22.13
N LYS A 346 -15.19 -21.96 -22.53
CA LYS A 346 -16.26 -22.40 -21.63
C LYS A 346 -16.02 -23.82 -21.12
N CYS A 347 -16.06 -24.00 -19.80
CA CYS A 347 -15.96 -25.29 -19.15
C CYS A 347 -17.34 -25.81 -18.70
N ALA A 348 -17.47 -27.13 -18.54
CA ALA A 348 -18.64 -27.78 -17.98
C ALA A 348 -18.80 -27.43 -16.48
N THR A 349 -20.03 -27.50 -15.98
CA THR A 349 -20.35 -27.27 -14.56
C THR A 349 -20.19 -28.53 -13.70
N GLN A 350 -19.86 -29.67 -14.31
CA GLN A 350 -19.60 -30.95 -13.67
C GLN A 350 -18.31 -31.54 -14.23
N SER A 351 -17.55 -32.25 -13.38
CA SER A 351 -16.28 -32.84 -13.76
C SER A 351 -16.12 -34.23 -13.13
N PRO A 352 -16.36 -35.31 -13.90
CA PRO A 352 -16.06 -36.67 -13.45
C PRO A 352 -14.60 -36.87 -13.02
N LEU A 353 -13.64 -36.14 -13.60
CA LEU A 353 -12.24 -36.18 -13.17
C LEU A 353 -12.06 -35.57 -11.78
N ALA A 354 -12.65 -34.39 -11.52
CA ALA A 354 -12.59 -33.77 -10.20
C ALA A 354 -13.30 -34.62 -9.14
N ASP A 355 -14.47 -35.18 -9.47
CA ASP A 355 -15.22 -36.05 -8.56
C ASP A 355 -14.41 -37.30 -8.17
N LYS A 356 -13.77 -37.95 -9.16
CA LYS A 356 -12.87 -39.10 -8.91
C LYS A 356 -11.63 -38.70 -8.11
N LEU A 357 -11.05 -37.54 -8.40
CA LEU A 357 -9.91 -37.01 -7.67
C LEU A 357 -10.26 -36.83 -6.19
N PHE A 358 -11.37 -36.16 -5.89
CA PHE A 358 -11.79 -35.91 -4.50
C PHE A 358 -12.21 -37.19 -3.79
N ALA A 359 -12.88 -38.12 -4.48
CA ALA A 359 -13.26 -39.42 -3.91
C ALA A 359 -12.06 -40.32 -3.58
N ALA A 360 -10.91 -40.11 -4.22
CA ALA A 360 -9.68 -40.86 -3.95
C ALA A 360 -8.90 -40.33 -2.73
N LEU A 361 -9.28 -39.19 -2.16
CA LEU A 361 -8.60 -38.60 -1.02
C LEU A 361 -8.96 -39.33 0.28
N PRO A 362 -8.00 -39.43 1.23
CA PRO A 362 -8.27 -40.02 2.54
C PRO A 362 -9.00 -39.07 3.50
N PHE A 363 -9.44 -37.90 3.03
CA PHE A 363 -10.11 -36.85 3.80
C PHE A 363 -11.08 -36.06 2.92
N ASP A 364 -12.07 -35.42 3.55
CA ASP A 364 -13.02 -34.54 2.88
C ASP A 364 -12.48 -33.12 2.69
N LEU A 365 -13.01 -32.43 1.67
CA LEU A 365 -12.75 -31.00 1.48
C LEU A 365 -13.39 -30.18 2.61
N THR A 366 -12.66 -29.18 3.09
CA THR A 366 -13.17 -28.16 4.03
C THR A 366 -14.30 -27.32 3.40
N GLY A 367 -15.13 -26.68 4.23
CA GLY A 367 -16.21 -25.80 3.75
C GLY A 367 -15.66 -24.62 2.96
N ALA A 368 -14.49 -24.10 3.37
CA ALA A 368 -13.78 -23.07 2.64
C ALA A 368 -13.31 -23.54 1.25
N GLN A 369 -12.68 -24.73 1.15
CA GLN A 369 -12.26 -25.29 -0.15
C GLN A 369 -13.46 -25.52 -1.08
N GLN A 370 -14.58 -26.02 -0.57
CA GLN A 370 -15.81 -26.21 -1.36
C GLN A 370 -16.37 -24.87 -1.87
N ARG A 371 -16.36 -23.83 -1.03
CA ARG A 371 -16.76 -22.46 -1.41
C ARG A 371 -15.89 -21.93 -2.54
N VAL A 372 -14.57 -22.06 -2.42
CA VAL A 372 -13.62 -21.62 -3.47
C VAL A 372 -13.80 -22.41 -4.76
N MET A 373 -14.02 -23.73 -4.68
CA MET A 373 -14.31 -24.56 -5.87
C MET A 373 -15.60 -24.11 -6.56
N LYS A 374 -16.64 -23.73 -5.80
CA LYS A 374 -17.88 -23.19 -6.37
C LYS A 374 -17.64 -21.86 -7.09
N ASP A 375 -16.85 -20.96 -6.51
CA ASP A 375 -16.50 -19.69 -7.15
C ASP A 375 -15.76 -19.92 -8.49
N ILE A 376 -14.73 -20.79 -8.48
CA ILE A 376 -13.92 -21.12 -9.66
C ILE A 376 -14.79 -21.72 -10.76
N THR A 377 -15.63 -22.71 -10.41
CA THR A 377 -16.45 -23.43 -11.39
C THR A 377 -17.55 -22.55 -11.97
N ALA A 378 -18.13 -21.63 -11.18
CA ALA A 378 -19.07 -20.63 -11.66
C ALA A 378 -18.43 -19.72 -12.72
N ASP A 379 -17.20 -19.25 -12.49
CA ASP A 379 -16.49 -18.40 -13.45
C ASP A 379 -16.10 -19.16 -14.72
N MET A 380 -15.52 -20.36 -14.58
CA MET A 380 -15.09 -21.20 -15.71
C MET A 380 -16.26 -21.66 -16.59
N ALA A 381 -17.49 -21.66 -16.06
CA ALA A 381 -18.70 -21.97 -16.83
C ALA A 381 -19.16 -20.84 -17.76
N THR A 382 -18.50 -19.66 -17.73
CA THR A 382 -18.85 -18.50 -18.57
C THR A 382 -17.89 -18.34 -19.75
N PHE A 383 -18.25 -17.47 -20.71
CA PHE A 383 -17.35 -17.08 -21.82
C PHE A 383 -16.38 -15.94 -21.44
N ILE A 384 -16.30 -15.63 -20.15
CA ILE A 384 -15.50 -14.55 -19.61
C ILE A 384 -14.22 -15.15 -19.03
N PRO A 385 -13.04 -14.56 -19.27
CA PRO A 385 -11.79 -15.05 -18.70
C PRO A 385 -11.85 -14.94 -17.18
N MET A 386 -11.64 -16.07 -16.51
CA MET A 386 -11.50 -16.10 -15.06
C MET A 386 -10.13 -15.55 -14.71
N LEU A 387 -10.07 -14.56 -13.81
CA LEU A 387 -8.85 -14.04 -13.24
C LEU A 387 -9.03 -14.06 -11.73
N ARG A 388 -8.63 -15.16 -11.10
CA ARG A 388 -8.95 -15.41 -9.69
C ARG A 388 -7.70 -15.63 -8.85
N LEU A 389 -7.59 -14.90 -7.75
CA LEU A 389 -6.57 -15.06 -6.71
C LEU A 389 -7.13 -15.90 -5.55
N VAL A 390 -6.62 -17.11 -5.38
CA VAL A 390 -6.89 -17.98 -4.23
C VAL A 390 -5.86 -17.71 -3.14
N GLN A 391 -6.34 -17.17 -2.04
CA GLN A 391 -5.57 -16.92 -0.84
C GLN A 391 -5.87 -17.98 0.20
N GLY A 392 -4.86 -18.37 0.97
CA GLY A 392 -5.03 -19.27 2.10
C GLY A 392 -3.70 -19.49 2.78
N ASP A 393 -3.74 -19.87 4.04
CA ASP A 393 -2.53 -20.15 4.81
C ASP A 393 -1.68 -21.26 4.16
N VAL A 394 -0.40 -21.33 4.49
CA VAL A 394 0.51 -22.42 4.11
C VAL A 394 -0.12 -23.74 4.54
N GLY A 395 -0.34 -24.66 3.61
CA GLY A 395 -0.97 -25.95 3.89
C GLY A 395 -2.50 -25.94 3.92
N ALA A 396 -3.19 -24.85 3.57
CA ALA A 396 -4.66 -24.81 3.47
C ALA A 396 -5.25 -25.63 2.30
N GLY A 397 -4.44 -26.37 1.55
CA GLY A 397 -4.89 -27.19 0.41
C GLY A 397 -5.13 -26.42 -0.89
N LYS A 398 -4.48 -25.26 -1.09
CA LYS A 398 -4.56 -24.48 -2.34
C LYS A 398 -4.26 -25.32 -3.60
N THR A 399 -3.21 -26.13 -3.55
CA THR A 399 -2.82 -27.03 -4.66
C THR A 399 -3.92 -28.03 -5.02
N LEU A 400 -4.69 -28.49 -4.02
CA LEU A 400 -5.81 -29.41 -4.25
C LEU A 400 -6.98 -28.70 -4.95
N VAL A 401 -7.30 -27.47 -4.56
CA VAL A 401 -8.29 -26.62 -5.25
C VAL A 401 -7.87 -26.39 -6.71
N ALA A 402 -6.59 -26.13 -6.96
CA ALA A 402 -6.06 -25.97 -8.31
C ALA A 402 -6.14 -27.26 -9.15
N ALA A 403 -5.86 -28.43 -8.54
CA ALA A 403 -6.06 -29.72 -9.20
C ALA A 403 -7.56 -29.96 -9.51
N GLY A 404 -8.47 -29.61 -8.60
CA GLY A 404 -9.90 -29.63 -8.85
C GLY A 404 -10.27 -28.81 -10.08
N ALA A 405 -9.83 -27.54 -10.13
CA ALA A 405 -10.05 -26.65 -11.28
C ALA A 405 -9.50 -27.23 -12.60
N ALA A 406 -8.33 -27.88 -12.55
CA ALA A 406 -7.76 -28.58 -13.69
C ALA A 406 -8.68 -29.70 -14.20
N GLY A 407 -9.32 -30.47 -13.31
CA GLY A 407 -10.30 -31.50 -13.68
C GLY A 407 -11.43 -30.95 -14.56
N TYR A 408 -12.01 -29.80 -14.18
CA TYR A 408 -13.07 -29.15 -14.97
C TYR A 408 -12.61 -28.69 -16.35
N ALA A 409 -11.40 -28.13 -16.45
CA ALA A 409 -10.83 -27.77 -17.74
C ALA A 409 -10.59 -29.00 -18.63
N LEU A 410 -10.04 -30.08 -18.05
CA LEU A 410 -9.70 -31.33 -18.76
C LEU A 410 -10.95 -32.07 -19.26
N ASP A 411 -11.99 -32.21 -18.44
CA ASP A 411 -13.27 -32.81 -18.85
C ASP A 411 -13.97 -32.01 -19.95
N SER A 412 -13.73 -30.70 -19.97
CA SER A 412 -14.18 -29.80 -21.04
C SER A 412 -13.30 -29.86 -22.29
N GLY A 413 -12.27 -30.72 -22.27
CA GLY A 413 -11.37 -30.97 -23.37
C GLY A 413 -10.23 -29.96 -23.50
N TRP A 414 -9.94 -29.14 -22.50
CA TRP A 414 -8.88 -28.13 -22.55
C TRP A 414 -7.58 -28.60 -21.87
N GLN A 415 -6.44 -28.11 -22.34
CA GLN A 415 -5.14 -28.29 -21.68
C GLN A 415 -4.97 -27.32 -20.50
N VAL A 416 -4.17 -27.74 -19.54
CA VAL A 416 -3.85 -27.00 -18.32
C VAL A 416 -2.36 -26.76 -18.22
N ALA A 417 -1.95 -25.53 -17.94
CA ALA A 417 -0.57 -25.18 -17.60
C ALA A 417 -0.46 -24.90 -16.10
N VAL A 418 0.52 -25.49 -15.43
CA VAL A 418 0.81 -25.27 -14.00
C VAL A 418 2.21 -24.68 -13.85
N MET A 419 2.28 -23.51 -13.22
CA MET A 419 3.51 -22.75 -13.09
C MET A 419 3.95 -22.63 -11.65
N ALA A 420 5.26 -22.79 -11.43
CA ALA A 420 5.89 -22.53 -10.14
C ALA A 420 7.16 -21.68 -10.29
N PRO A 421 7.52 -20.86 -9.27
CA PRO A 421 8.64 -19.92 -9.30
C PRO A 421 10.01 -20.59 -9.35
N THR A 422 10.10 -21.83 -8.87
CA THR A 422 11.35 -22.58 -8.80
C THR A 422 11.17 -23.96 -9.38
N GLU A 423 12.24 -24.51 -9.95
CA GLU A 423 12.23 -25.87 -10.51
C GLU A 423 11.81 -26.90 -9.46
N ILE A 424 12.23 -26.72 -8.19
CA ILE A 424 11.93 -27.68 -7.12
C ILE A 424 10.43 -27.69 -6.79
N LEU A 425 9.78 -26.52 -6.72
CA LEU A 425 8.35 -26.46 -6.50
C LEU A 425 7.56 -26.97 -7.72
N ALA A 426 8.06 -26.71 -8.94
CA ALA A 426 7.46 -27.25 -10.15
C ALA A 426 7.61 -28.78 -10.25
N GLU A 427 8.74 -29.36 -9.83
CA GLU A 427 8.92 -30.83 -9.72
C GLU A 427 7.95 -31.43 -8.70
N GLN A 428 7.73 -30.76 -7.57
CA GLN A 428 6.76 -31.18 -6.56
C GLN A 428 5.33 -31.20 -7.13
N HIS A 429 4.95 -30.15 -7.86
CA HIS A 429 3.66 -30.12 -8.57
C HIS A 429 3.60 -31.24 -9.63
N LEU A 430 4.67 -31.48 -10.39
CA LEU A 430 4.73 -32.55 -11.37
C LEU A 430 4.44 -33.92 -10.73
N VAL A 431 5.08 -34.23 -9.60
CA VAL A 431 4.86 -35.49 -8.87
C VAL A 431 3.41 -35.60 -8.39
N ASN A 432 2.89 -34.56 -7.74
CA ASN A 432 1.52 -34.57 -7.22
C ASN A 432 0.49 -34.75 -8.35
N PHE A 433 0.60 -33.96 -9.42
CA PHE A 433 -0.32 -34.03 -10.55
C PHE A 433 -0.22 -35.37 -11.29
N LYS A 434 0.98 -35.95 -11.45
CA LYS A 434 1.12 -37.31 -12.00
C LYS A 434 0.37 -38.34 -11.16
N GLN A 435 0.59 -38.33 -9.84
CA GLN A 435 -0.08 -39.25 -8.91
C GLN A 435 -1.60 -39.14 -8.97
N TRP A 436 -2.13 -37.94 -9.18
CA TRP A 436 -3.56 -37.68 -9.23
C TRP A 436 -4.20 -37.99 -10.60
N PHE A 437 -3.53 -37.65 -11.71
CA PHE A 437 -4.16 -37.61 -13.03
C PHE A 437 -3.72 -38.74 -13.98
N GLU A 438 -2.52 -39.30 -13.86
CA GLU A 438 -2.10 -40.43 -14.70
C GLU A 438 -2.96 -41.69 -14.47
N PRO A 439 -3.36 -42.05 -13.23
CA PRO A 439 -4.32 -43.15 -13.00
C PRO A 439 -5.69 -42.93 -13.64
N LEU A 440 -6.04 -41.67 -13.93
CA LEU A 440 -7.28 -41.27 -14.59
C LEU A 440 -7.14 -41.20 -16.12
N GLY A 441 -5.98 -41.58 -16.67
CA GLY A 441 -5.71 -41.59 -18.11
C GLY A 441 -5.28 -40.24 -18.69
N ILE A 442 -4.88 -39.29 -17.84
CA ILE A 442 -4.46 -37.94 -18.25
C ILE A 442 -2.92 -37.85 -18.18
N GLY A 443 -2.31 -37.46 -19.29
CA GLY A 443 -0.86 -37.27 -19.41
C GLY A 443 -0.40 -35.97 -18.77
N VAL A 444 0.67 -36.07 -17.96
CA VAL A 444 1.30 -34.92 -17.29
C VAL A 444 2.76 -34.78 -17.74
N GLY A 445 3.10 -33.64 -18.32
CA GLY A 445 4.40 -33.33 -18.91
C GLY A 445 5.16 -32.27 -18.15
N TRP A 446 6.46 -32.19 -18.44
CA TRP A 446 7.42 -31.33 -17.75
C TRP A 446 8.08 -30.36 -18.72
N LEU A 447 8.16 -29.08 -18.33
CA LEU A 447 8.84 -28.06 -19.12
C LEU A 447 9.63 -27.09 -18.23
N ALA A 448 10.96 -27.24 -18.21
CA ALA A 448 11.85 -26.45 -17.35
C ALA A 448 13.18 -26.10 -18.06
N GLY A 449 13.99 -25.26 -17.41
CA GLY A 449 15.23 -24.72 -17.98
C GLY A 449 16.34 -25.76 -18.15
N LYS A 450 16.41 -26.77 -17.28
CA LYS A 450 17.47 -27.80 -17.28
C LYS A 450 17.28 -28.98 -18.24
N GLN A 451 16.25 -28.99 -19.08
CA GLN A 451 16.04 -30.09 -20.03
C GLN A 451 17.09 -30.09 -21.13
N THR A 452 17.55 -31.28 -21.53
CA THR A 452 18.37 -31.41 -22.74
C THR A 452 17.59 -30.99 -23.98
N ALA A 453 18.28 -30.57 -25.05
CA ALA A 453 17.64 -30.15 -26.29
C ALA A 453 16.68 -31.22 -26.86
N LYS A 454 17.05 -32.50 -26.75
CA LYS A 454 16.21 -33.63 -27.16
C LYS A 454 14.93 -33.73 -26.31
N GLN A 455 15.08 -33.76 -24.98
CA GLN A 455 13.93 -33.83 -24.05
C GLN A 455 12.98 -32.64 -24.22
N ARG A 456 13.54 -31.44 -24.42
CA ARG A 456 12.74 -30.22 -24.64
C ARG A 456 11.95 -30.33 -25.94
N ARG A 457 12.55 -30.80 -27.03
CA ARG A 457 11.87 -31.00 -28.31
C ARG A 457 10.72 -32.00 -28.19
N GLU A 458 10.97 -33.16 -27.57
CA GLU A 458 9.95 -34.18 -27.34
C GLU A 458 8.81 -33.66 -26.45
N ALA A 459 9.12 -32.88 -25.41
CA ALA A 459 8.10 -32.26 -24.57
C ALA A 459 7.26 -31.22 -25.35
N LEU A 460 7.89 -30.40 -26.20
CA LEU A 460 7.19 -29.42 -27.03
C LEU A 460 6.25 -30.10 -28.05
N GLU A 461 6.74 -31.15 -28.72
CA GLU A 461 5.93 -31.97 -29.63
C GLU A 461 4.74 -32.58 -28.89
N ALA A 462 4.96 -33.15 -27.71
CA ALA A 462 3.90 -33.75 -26.89
C ALA A 462 2.81 -32.74 -26.46
N VAL A 463 3.20 -31.50 -26.15
CA VAL A 463 2.27 -30.41 -25.79
C VAL A 463 1.47 -29.94 -27.00
N ALA A 464 2.11 -29.80 -28.16
CA ALA A 464 1.47 -29.36 -29.40
C ALA A 464 0.52 -30.42 -29.98
N GLU A 465 0.84 -31.70 -29.83
CA GLU A 465 0.01 -32.83 -30.28
C GLU A 465 -1.08 -33.24 -29.29
N ASN A 466 -1.17 -32.56 -28.14
CA ASN A 466 -2.11 -32.87 -27.06
C ASN A 466 -1.99 -34.31 -26.51
N THR A 467 -0.80 -34.92 -26.61
CA THR A 467 -0.51 -36.20 -25.93
C THR A 467 -0.34 -36.01 -24.42
N VAL A 468 0.05 -34.79 -24.03
CA VAL A 468 0.06 -34.31 -22.65
C VAL A 468 -1.02 -33.25 -22.49
N GLN A 469 -1.91 -33.42 -21.51
CA GLN A 469 -2.99 -32.46 -21.24
C GLN A 469 -2.66 -31.51 -20.08
N ILE A 470 -1.78 -31.91 -19.15
CA ILE A 470 -1.29 -31.04 -18.07
C ILE A 470 0.20 -30.79 -18.25
N VAL A 471 0.62 -29.53 -18.31
CA VAL A 471 2.03 -29.16 -18.46
C VAL A 471 2.49 -28.41 -17.22
N VAL A 472 3.42 -29.00 -16.48
CA VAL A 472 4.01 -28.39 -15.29
C VAL A 472 5.38 -27.81 -15.62
N GLY A 473 5.67 -26.60 -15.17
CA GLY A 473 6.93 -25.95 -15.50
C GLY A 473 7.24 -24.66 -14.73
N THR A 474 8.38 -24.07 -15.08
CA THR A 474 8.81 -22.76 -14.58
C THR A 474 8.54 -21.67 -15.62
N HIS A 475 9.23 -20.52 -15.54
CA HIS A 475 9.18 -19.46 -16.56
C HIS A 475 9.46 -19.93 -18.00
N ALA A 476 10.02 -21.13 -18.19
CA ALA A 476 10.21 -21.74 -19.49
C ALA A 476 8.90 -21.89 -20.30
N LEU A 477 7.73 -21.96 -19.64
CA LEU A 477 6.41 -22.01 -20.28
C LEU A 477 6.04 -20.73 -21.05
N PHE A 478 6.63 -19.59 -20.71
CA PHE A 478 6.38 -18.30 -21.38
C PHE A 478 7.08 -18.16 -22.73
N GLN A 479 8.09 -18.99 -23.00
CA GLN A 479 8.88 -18.85 -24.23
C GLN A 479 8.01 -19.04 -25.47
N GLU A 480 8.23 -18.25 -26.52
CA GLU A 480 7.42 -18.25 -27.75
C GLU A 480 7.32 -19.64 -28.41
N GLN A 481 8.35 -20.46 -28.23
CA GLN A 481 8.42 -21.83 -28.79
C GLN A 481 7.39 -22.80 -28.18
N VAL A 482 6.84 -22.51 -27.00
CA VAL A 482 5.84 -23.39 -26.36
C VAL A 482 4.47 -23.09 -26.94
N GLN A 483 3.99 -23.97 -27.81
CA GLN A 483 2.67 -23.90 -28.44
C GLN A 483 1.77 -25.00 -27.87
N PHE A 484 0.65 -24.59 -27.27
CA PHE A 484 -0.36 -25.52 -26.77
C PHE A 484 -1.35 -25.85 -27.88
N ALA A 485 -1.84 -27.08 -27.90
CA ALA A 485 -2.91 -27.49 -28.81
C ALA A 485 -4.23 -26.77 -28.50
N LYS A 486 -4.55 -26.61 -27.20
CA LYS A 486 -5.82 -26.04 -26.71
C LYS A 486 -5.76 -25.64 -25.24
N LEU A 487 -4.92 -24.64 -24.91
CA LEU A 487 -4.80 -24.13 -23.54
C LEU A 487 -6.10 -23.46 -23.08
N GLY A 488 -6.69 -23.96 -21.99
CA GLY A 488 -7.90 -23.38 -21.39
C GLY A 488 -7.76 -22.90 -19.96
N LEU A 489 -6.78 -23.41 -19.20
CA LEU A 489 -6.53 -22.98 -17.82
C LEU A 489 -5.03 -22.84 -17.56
N VAL A 490 -4.67 -21.75 -16.89
CA VAL A 490 -3.33 -21.48 -16.38
C VAL A 490 -3.40 -21.35 -14.86
N ILE A 491 -2.61 -22.14 -14.16
CA ILE A 491 -2.48 -22.12 -12.71
C ILE A 491 -1.09 -21.57 -12.37
N ILE A 492 -1.02 -20.54 -11.54
CA ILE A 492 0.23 -19.89 -11.12
C ILE A 492 0.34 -19.97 -9.61
N ASP A 493 1.38 -20.63 -9.11
CA ASP A 493 1.69 -20.69 -7.68
C ASP A 493 2.76 -19.65 -7.30
N GLU A 494 2.65 -19.06 -6.11
CA GLU A 494 3.57 -18.06 -5.54
C GLU A 494 3.94 -16.90 -6.49
N GLN A 495 2.93 -16.06 -6.77
CA GLN A 495 2.95 -14.98 -7.77
C GLN A 495 4.08 -13.94 -7.62
N HIS A 496 4.60 -13.69 -6.41
CA HIS A 496 5.42 -12.51 -6.09
C HIS A 496 6.76 -12.39 -6.86
N ARG A 497 7.15 -13.42 -7.61
CA ARG A 497 8.37 -13.44 -8.45
C ARG A 497 8.12 -13.25 -9.95
N PHE A 498 6.86 -13.23 -10.38
CA PHE A 498 6.48 -13.17 -11.79
C PHE A 498 6.04 -11.76 -12.20
N GLY A 499 6.71 -11.19 -13.21
CA GLY A 499 6.43 -9.84 -13.70
C GLY A 499 5.10 -9.72 -14.48
N VAL A 500 4.59 -8.50 -14.62
CA VAL A 500 3.33 -8.20 -15.34
C VAL A 500 3.37 -8.65 -16.81
N GLU A 501 4.49 -8.42 -17.51
CA GLU A 501 4.67 -8.79 -18.93
C GLU A 501 4.58 -10.29 -19.18
N GLN A 502 5.04 -11.10 -18.22
CA GLN A 502 5.01 -12.56 -18.34
C GLN A 502 3.56 -13.08 -18.32
N ARG A 503 2.68 -12.47 -17.51
CA ARG A 503 1.25 -12.83 -17.46
C ARG A 503 0.55 -12.60 -18.80
N MET A 504 0.86 -11.49 -19.48
CA MET A 504 0.31 -11.19 -20.81
C MET A 504 0.75 -12.21 -21.87
N ALA A 505 1.96 -12.77 -21.75
CA ALA A 505 2.46 -13.78 -22.70
C ALA A 505 1.64 -15.08 -22.68
N LEU A 506 1.02 -15.48 -21.56
CA LEU A 506 0.12 -16.65 -21.50
C LEU A 506 -1.30 -16.33 -21.93
N THR A 507 -1.76 -15.10 -21.66
CA THR A 507 -3.05 -14.61 -22.18
C THR A 507 -3.12 -14.76 -23.70
N ASN A 508 -1.99 -14.51 -24.39
CA ASN A 508 -1.88 -14.59 -25.85
C ASN A 508 -1.68 -16.01 -26.41
N LYS A 509 -1.54 -17.04 -25.56
CA LYS A 509 -1.36 -18.45 -25.98
C LYS A 509 -2.65 -19.26 -26.06
N GLY A 510 -3.80 -18.64 -25.82
CA GLY A 510 -5.09 -19.28 -26.04
C GLY A 510 -5.34 -19.52 -27.54
N VAL A 511 -6.21 -20.48 -27.85
CA VAL A 511 -6.51 -20.86 -29.22
C VAL A 511 -7.61 -19.97 -29.80
N ALA A 512 -7.54 -19.66 -31.10
CA ALA A 512 -8.59 -18.98 -31.86
C ALA A 512 -9.07 -17.64 -31.23
N ASN A 513 -8.13 -16.78 -30.82
CA ASN A 513 -8.40 -15.51 -30.13
C ASN A 513 -9.14 -15.64 -28.79
N SER A 514 -9.12 -16.84 -28.18
CA SER A 514 -9.57 -17.02 -26.80
C SER A 514 -8.45 -16.73 -25.81
N THR A 515 -8.82 -16.35 -24.59
CA THR A 515 -7.89 -16.13 -23.49
C THR A 515 -8.14 -17.20 -22.43
N PRO A 516 -7.11 -17.95 -22.01
CA PRO A 516 -7.29 -19.02 -21.03
C PRO A 516 -7.69 -18.44 -19.68
N HIS A 517 -8.47 -19.22 -18.91
CA HIS A 517 -8.74 -18.92 -17.51
C HIS A 517 -7.43 -18.90 -16.71
N GLN A 518 -7.31 -18.03 -15.73
CA GLN A 518 -6.13 -17.89 -14.87
C GLN A 518 -6.52 -18.01 -13.40
N LEU A 519 -5.88 -18.96 -12.73
CA LEU A 519 -5.99 -19.20 -11.31
C LEU A 519 -4.63 -18.94 -10.66
N ILE A 520 -4.57 -17.96 -9.78
CA ILE A 520 -3.34 -17.56 -9.09
C ILE A 520 -3.45 -17.93 -7.62
N MET A 521 -2.38 -18.47 -7.05
CA MET A 521 -2.31 -18.88 -5.65
C MET A 521 -1.20 -18.14 -4.91
N THR A 522 -1.45 -17.79 -3.66
CA THR A 522 -0.42 -17.23 -2.77
C THR A 522 -0.52 -17.84 -1.38
N ALA A 523 0.62 -18.13 -0.75
CA ALA A 523 0.65 -18.58 0.64
C ALA A 523 0.64 -17.46 1.68
N THR A 524 0.92 -16.22 1.28
CA THR A 524 0.77 -15.07 2.18
C THR A 524 -0.61 -14.48 1.96
N PRO A 525 -1.53 -14.58 2.95
CA PRO A 525 -2.77 -13.85 2.89
C PRO A 525 -2.46 -12.37 2.69
N ILE A 526 -3.22 -11.69 1.85
CA ILE A 526 -3.06 -10.26 1.64
C ILE A 526 -4.37 -9.63 2.10
N PRO A 527 -4.33 -8.56 2.91
CA PRO A 527 -5.56 -7.85 3.28
C PRO A 527 -6.42 -7.59 2.06
N ARG A 528 -7.72 -7.90 2.16
CA ARG A 528 -8.63 -7.90 1.01
C ARG A 528 -8.61 -6.56 0.27
N THR A 529 -8.60 -5.46 1.01
CA THR A 529 -8.47 -4.09 0.50
C THR A 529 -7.21 -3.88 -0.31
N LEU A 530 -6.06 -4.39 0.16
CA LEU A 530 -4.80 -4.31 -0.59
C LEU A 530 -4.80 -5.22 -1.82
N ALA A 531 -5.34 -6.44 -1.70
CA ALA A 531 -5.51 -7.33 -2.85
C ALA A 531 -6.39 -6.68 -3.93
N MET A 532 -7.52 -6.07 -3.56
CA MET A 532 -8.43 -5.39 -4.49
C MET A 532 -7.88 -4.09 -5.10
N SER A 533 -6.83 -3.52 -4.53
CA SER A 533 -6.16 -2.34 -5.09
C SER A 533 -5.04 -2.74 -6.05
N VAL A 534 -4.15 -3.63 -5.58
CA VAL A 534 -2.93 -4.04 -6.29
C VAL A 534 -3.22 -5.05 -7.40
N TYR A 535 -4.17 -5.93 -7.12
CA TYR A 535 -4.63 -7.00 -7.99
C TYR A 535 -6.10 -6.81 -8.34
N GLY A 536 -6.60 -5.58 -8.35
CA GLY A 536 -8.01 -5.25 -8.48
C GLY A 536 -8.69 -5.66 -9.80
N ASP A 537 -7.91 -6.16 -10.76
CA ASP A 537 -8.39 -6.86 -11.94
C ASP A 537 -8.75 -8.33 -11.67
N MET A 538 -8.44 -8.86 -10.49
CA MET A 538 -8.65 -10.24 -10.09
C MET A 538 -9.72 -10.39 -9.00
N ASP A 539 -10.58 -11.37 -9.14
CA ASP A 539 -11.50 -11.79 -8.10
C ASP A 539 -10.75 -12.59 -7.02
N THR A 540 -11.04 -12.34 -5.74
CA THR A 540 -10.34 -12.99 -4.62
C THR A 540 -11.23 -14.04 -3.96
N SER A 541 -10.71 -15.27 -3.80
CA SER A 541 -11.31 -16.33 -2.98
C SER A 541 -10.39 -16.67 -1.82
N ILE A 542 -10.95 -16.88 -0.63
CA ILE A 542 -10.20 -17.11 0.60
C ILE A 542 -10.48 -18.52 1.13
N ILE A 543 -9.43 -19.24 1.47
CA ILE A 543 -9.47 -20.47 2.26
C ILE A 543 -9.10 -20.12 3.71
N ASP A 544 -10.13 -19.89 4.52
CA ASP A 544 -10.07 -19.47 5.93
C ASP A 544 -10.10 -20.64 6.94
N GLU A 545 -10.23 -21.87 6.44
CA GLU A 545 -10.28 -23.08 7.27
C GLU A 545 -8.99 -23.90 7.16
N LEU A 546 -8.53 -24.44 8.29
CA LEU A 546 -7.43 -25.41 8.32
C LEU A 546 -7.95 -26.81 7.92
N PRO A 547 -7.14 -27.62 7.20
CA PRO A 547 -7.54 -28.98 6.88
C PRO A 547 -7.76 -29.84 8.14
N PRO A 548 -8.66 -30.83 8.07
CA PRO A 548 -8.90 -31.75 9.18
C PRO A 548 -7.61 -32.47 9.60
N GLY A 549 -7.38 -32.57 10.92
CA GLY A 549 -6.21 -33.24 11.50
C GLY A 549 -5.00 -32.33 11.76
N ARG A 550 -5.02 -31.06 11.34
CA ARG A 550 -3.92 -30.11 11.61
C ARG A 550 -4.07 -29.43 12.96
N THR A 551 -3.03 -29.49 13.79
CA THR A 551 -3.00 -28.78 15.08
C THR A 551 -2.29 -27.42 14.96
N PRO A 552 -2.75 -26.37 15.67
CA PRO A 552 -2.06 -25.07 15.71
C PRO A 552 -0.61 -25.19 16.21
N ILE A 553 0.28 -24.42 15.61
CA ILE A 553 1.71 -24.42 15.97
C ILE A 553 1.92 -23.53 17.20
N THR A 554 2.51 -24.09 18.25
CA THR A 554 2.85 -23.32 19.45
C THR A 554 4.12 -22.53 19.19
N THR A 555 4.03 -21.20 19.19
CA THR A 555 5.17 -20.32 18.90
C THR A 555 5.71 -19.71 20.19
N VAL A 556 7.03 -19.74 20.38
CA VAL A 556 7.72 -19.18 21.55
C VAL A 556 8.88 -18.29 21.12
N THR A 557 9.09 -17.19 21.85
CA THR A 557 10.23 -16.29 21.66
C THR A 557 11.27 -16.53 22.75
N ILE A 558 12.52 -16.79 22.36
CA ILE A 558 13.61 -17.16 23.27
C ILE A 558 14.82 -16.26 23.02
N ASP A 559 15.40 -15.73 24.10
CA ASP A 559 16.64 -14.95 24.04
C ASP A 559 17.80 -15.87 23.64
N ARG A 560 18.67 -15.40 22.72
CA ARG A 560 19.80 -16.16 22.20
C ARG A 560 20.72 -16.72 23.29
N ASN A 561 20.78 -16.10 24.47
CA ASN A 561 21.56 -16.63 25.60
C ASN A 561 21.05 -17.99 26.12
N ARG A 562 19.80 -18.35 25.84
CA ARG A 562 19.18 -19.65 26.19
C ARG A 562 19.20 -20.62 25.00
N ARG A 563 20.10 -20.42 24.03
CA ARG A 563 20.25 -21.28 22.85
C ARG A 563 20.53 -22.73 23.23
N ASP A 564 21.32 -22.97 24.26
CA ASP A 564 21.69 -24.34 24.68
C ASP A 564 20.46 -25.16 25.12
N GLU A 565 19.48 -24.54 25.80
CA GLU A 565 18.22 -25.20 26.16
C GLU A 565 17.42 -25.65 24.92
N VAL A 566 17.50 -24.88 23.82
CA VAL A 566 16.83 -25.23 22.55
C VAL A 566 17.52 -26.40 21.88
N ILE A 567 18.86 -26.46 21.95
CA ILE A 567 19.67 -27.56 21.42
C ILE A 567 19.32 -28.88 22.14
N GLU A 568 19.25 -28.86 23.46
CA GLU A 568 18.80 -30.02 24.26
C GLU A 568 17.39 -30.47 23.86
N ARG A 569 16.48 -29.52 23.63
CA ARG A 569 15.11 -29.83 23.21
C ARG A 569 15.04 -30.47 21.82
N ILE A 570 15.92 -30.09 20.90
CA ILE A 570 16.04 -30.73 19.58
C ILE A 570 16.48 -32.17 19.74
N ALA A 571 17.49 -32.45 20.56
CA ALA A 571 17.98 -33.79 20.81
C ALA A 571 16.85 -34.72 21.26
N VAL A 572 16.08 -34.30 22.27
CA VAL A 572 14.92 -35.05 22.78
C VAL A 572 13.84 -35.24 21.72
N ASN A 573 13.59 -34.23 20.88
CA ASN A 573 12.60 -34.34 19.80
C ASN A 573 13.03 -35.35 18.73
N CYS A 574 14.32 -35.36 18.37
CA CYS A 574 14.89 -36.28 17.40
C CYS A 574 15.00 -37.72 17.93
N GLU A 575 15.31 -37.91 19.21
CA GLU A 575 15.25 -39.22 19.88
C GLU A 575 13.85 -39.85 19.84
N ALA A 576 12.80 -39.02 19.86
CA ALA A 576 11.42 -39.47 19.68
C ALA A 576 11.06 -39.84 18.23
N GLY A 577 12.05 -39.91 17.33
CA GLY A 577 11.90 -40.27 15.92
C GLY A 577 11.32 -39.14 15.05
N ARG A 578 11.37 -37.89 15.52
CA ARG A 578 10.82 -36.72 14.81
C ARG A 578 11.93 -35.87 14.21
N GLN A 579 11.54 -35.03 13.26
CA GLN A 579 12.50 -34.18 12.54
C GLN A 579 12.36 -32.71 12.92
N ALA A 580 13.44 -31.94 12.74
CA ALA A 580 13.51 -30.52 13.06
C ALA A 580 14.19 -29.71 11.96
N TYR A 581 13.84 -28.42 11.90
CA TYR A 581 14.50 -27.42 11.05
C TYR A 581 15.25 -26.41 11.92
N TRP A 582 16.44 -26.00 11.48
CA TRP A 582 17.21 -24.90 12.06
C TRP A 582 17.56 -23.88 10.98
N VAL A 583 16.93 -22.71 11.03
CA VAL A 583 17.10 -21.65 10.05
C VAL A 583 18.11 -20.62 10.53
N CYS A 584 19.23 -20.53 9.83
CA CYS A 584 20.23 -19.49 10.06
C CYS A 584 19.87 -18.26 9.23
N SER A 585 19.46 -17.16 9.88
CA SER A 585 19.22 -15.89 9.20
C SER A 585 20.41 -14.94 9.38
N LEU A 586 20.92 -14.46 8.24
CA LEU A 586 21.79 -13.30 8.15
C LEU A 586 21.17 -12.37 7.09
N VAL A 587 21.18 -11.08 7.38
CA VAL A 587 20.55 -10.03 6.57
C VAL A 587 21.62 -9.04 6.16
N GLU A 588 22.73 -9.54 5.61
CA GLU A 588 23.67 -8.73 4.84
C GLU A 588 23.63 -9.18 3.38
N ALA A 589 23.80 -8.25 2.45
CA ALA A 589 23.63 -8.48 1.00
C ALA A 589 24.63 -9.48 0.38
N SER A 590 25.41 -10.19 1.19
CA SER A 590 26.44 -11.13 0.75
C SER A 590 26.04 -12.56 1.09
N SER A 591 25.73 -13.34 0.05
CA SER A 591 25.48 -14.79 0.13
C SER A 591 26.66 -15.60 0.67
N VAL A 592 27.83 -14.97 0.87
CA VAL A 592 29.02 -15.57 1.48
C VAL A 592 28.86 -15.71 2.99
N LEU A 593 28.32 -14.69 3.66
CA LEU A 593 28.18 -14.69 5.11
C LEU A 593 27.09 -15.68 5.56
N ASP A 594 25.99 -15.77 4.80
CA ASP A 594 24.90 -16.72 5.07
C ASP A 594 25.37 -18.18 5.06
N ALA A 595 26.21 -18.53 4.08
CA ALA A 595 26.78 -19.88 3.98
C ALA A 595 27.70 -20.18 5.17
N GLN A 596 28.57 -19.24 5.53
CA GLN A 596 29.50 -19.41 6.65
C GLN A 596 28.80 -19.58 8.00
N ALA A 597 27.71 -18.85 8.25
CA ALA A 597 26.97 -19.00 9.51
C ALA A 597 26.24 -20.35 9.59
N ALA A 598 25.67 -20.82 8.46
CA ALA A 598 25.04 -22.13 8.40
C ALA A 598 26.06 -23.27 8.54
N GLU A 599 27.24 -23.15 7.91
CA GLU A 599 28.37 -24.08 8.05
C GLU A 599 28.87 -24.13 9.49
N ALA A 600 29.12 -22.98 10.13
CA ALA A 600 29.56 -22.92 11.51
C ALA A 600 28.54 -23.51 12.50
N THR A 601 27.25 -23.28 12.26
CA THR A 601 26.18 -23.88 13.07
C THR A 601 26.07 -25.38 12.85
N TYR A 602 26.32 -25.84 11.62
CA TYR A 602 26.37 -27.26 11.29
C TYR A 602 27.53 -27.96 12.01
N GLU A 603 28.72 -27.38 12.00
CA GLU A 603 29.88 -27.93 12.72
C GLU A 603 29.61 -27.98 14.23
N ASP A 604 29.15 -26.88 14.85
CA ASP A 604 28.84 -26.81 16.28
C ASP A 604 27.78 -27.82 16.72
N LEU A 605 26.68 -27.96 15.96
CA LEU A 605 25.62 -28.92 16.31
C LEU A 605 26.02 -30.36 16.03
N ASN A 606 26.85 -30.63 15.02
CA ASN A 606 27.34 -31.97 14.71
C ASN A 606 28.37 -32.47 15.73
N GLU A 607 29.11 -31.56 16.38
CA GLU A 607 29.99 -31.91 17.51
C GLU A 607 29.21 -32.18 18.81
N ARG A 608 28.12 -31.43 19.04
CA ARG A 608 27.34 -31.51 20.30
C ARG A 608 26.26 -32.58 20.30
N LEU A 609 25.65 -32.87 19.14
CA LEU A 609 24.50 -33.76 19.03
C LEU A 609 24.87 -35.04 18.29
N ASN A 610 24.52 -36.19 18.86
CA ASN A 610 24.65 -37.48 18.20
C ASN A 610 23.40 -37.81 17.35
N ILE A 611 23.10 -36.96 16.37
CA ILE A 611 21.94 -37.10 15.46
C ILE A 611 22.39 -36.92 14.01
N ARG A 612 21.54 -37.29 13.05
CA ARG A 612 21.86 -37.17 11.62
C ARG A 612 21.50 -35.76 11.15
N ILE A 613 22.49 -34.93 10.85
CA ILE A 613 22.30 -33.52 10.47
C ILE A 613 22.58 -33.34 8.98
N GLY A 614 21.73 -32.58 8.29
CA GLY A 614 21.96 -32.10 6.92
C GLY A 614 22.15 -30.58 6.87
N LEU A 615 22.91 -30.11 5.88
CA LEU A 615 23.15 -28.69 5.62
C LEU A 615 22.66 -28.28 4.23
N VAL A 616 21.89 -27.19 4.15
CA VAL A 616 21.46 -26.58 2.88
C VAL A 616 21.64 -25.07 2.89
N HIS A 617 22.53 -24.55 2.05
CA HIS A 617 22.77 -23.11 1.90
C HIS A 617 22.79 -22.65 0.44
N GLY A 618 22.61 -21.33 0.22
CA GLY A 618 22.43 -20.74 -1.11
C GLY A 618 23.50 -21.08 -2.15
N LYS A 619 24.75 -21.29 -1.73
CA LYS A 619 25.89 -21.58 -2.62
C LYS A 619 26.01 -23.02 -3.10
N MET A 620 25.29 -23.97 -2.50
CA MET A 620 25.36 -25.38 -2.93
C MET A 620 24.76 -25.55 -4.33
N LYS A 621 25.28 -26.51 -5.10
CA LYS A 621 24.72 -26.85 -6.42
C LYS A 621 23.29 -27.38 -6.23
N SER A 622 22.41 -27.12 -7.19
CA SER A 622 21.00 -27.54 -7.09
C SER A 622 20.82 -29.04 -6.89
N VAL A 623 21.69 -29.85 -7.50
CA VAL A 623 21.65 -31.32 -7.40
C VAL A 623 21.93 -31.77 -5.97
N ASP A 624 22.96 -31.21 -5.33
CA ASP A 624 23.34 -31.53 -3.96
C ASP A 624 22.24 -31.12 -2.96
N LYS A 625 21.63 -29.93 -3.18
CA LYS A 625 20.47 -29.49 -2.40
C LYS A 625 19.31 -30.48 -2.52
N GLN A 626 18.99 -30.91 -3.74
CA GLN A 626 17.90 -31.87 -3.98
C GLN A 626 18.17 -33.21 -3.28
N ALA A 627 19.40 -33.72 -3.33
CA ALA A 627 19.78 -34.97 -2.67
C ALA A 627 19.57 -34.89 -1.15
N ILE A 628 20.10 -33.85 -0.50
CA ILE A 628 19.95 -33.66 0.97
C ILE A 628 18.48 -33.48 1.35
N MET A 629 17.72 -32.72 0.57
CA MET A 629 16.29 -32.55 0.83
C MET A 629 15.50 -33.85 0.67
N GLN A 630 15.88 -34.73 -0.27
CA GLN A 630 15.29 -36.06 -0.42
C GLN A 630 15.63 -36.97 0.77
N GLU A 631 16.89 -36.95 1.23
CA GLU A 631 17.30 -37.69 2.42
C GLU A 631 16.55 -37.24 3.68
N PHE A 632 16.41 -35.93 3.86
CA PHE A 632 15.61 -35.37 4.94
C PHE A 632 14.13 -35.78 4.81
N LYS A 633 13.53 -35.68 3.62
CA LYS A 633 12.14 -36.12 3.41
C LYS A 633 11.94 -37.62 3.68
N ALA A 634 12.95 -38.45 3.37
CA ALA A 634 12.91 -39.90 3.61
C ALA A 634 13.08 -40.28 5.09
N GLY A 635 13.39 -39.33 5.98
CA GLY A 635 13.68 -39.60 7.39
C GLY A 635 15.10 -40.14 7.63
N ASN A 636 16.00 -39.97 6.66
CA ASN A 636 17.42 -40.34 6.80
C ASN A 636 18.23 -39.29 7.56
N LEU A 637 17.70 -38.07 7.68
CA LEU A 637 18.27 -36.97 8.44
C LEU A 637 17.26 -36.48 9.48
N ASP A 638 17.71 -36.24 10.70
CA ASP A 638 16.88 -35.83 11.84
C ASP A 638 16.75 -34.30 11.93
N LEU A 639 17.82 -33.58 11.61
CA LEU A 639 17.89 -32.13 11.66
C LEU A 639 18.36 -31.56 10.33
N LEU A 640 17.64 -30.56 9.80
CA LEU A 640 18.07 -29.79 8.63
C LEU A 640 18.46 -28.37 9.02
N ILE A 641 19.75 -28.06 8.89
CA ILE A 641 20.29 -26.71 9.05
C ILE A 641 20.28 -26.03 7.69
N ALA A 642 19.66 -24.86 7.61
CA ALA A 642 19.62 -24.16 6.35
C ALA A 642 19.48 -22.64 6.47
N THR A 643 19.93 -21.96 5.41
CA THR A 643 19.71 -20.52 5.24
C THR A 643 18.25 -20.21 4.89
N THR A 644 17.86 -18.94 4.76
CA THR A 644 16.52 -18.49 4.31
C THR A 644 16.06 -19.06 2.95
N VAL A 645 16.93 -19.79 2.25
CA VAL A 645 16.63 -20.56 1.04
C VAL A 645 15.68 -21.76 1.27
N ILE A 646 15.25 -22.07 2.51
CA ILE A 646 14.16 -23.05 2.79
C ILE A 646 12.78 -22.58 2.28
N GLU A 647 12.69 -21.44 1.59
CA GLU A 647 11.54 -21.14 0.71
C GLU A 647 11.23 -22.28 -0.29
N VAL A 648 12.18 -23.20 -0.53
CA VAL A 648 11.99 -24.42 -1.30
C VAL A 648 11.00 -25.37 -0.60
N GLY A 649 9.72 -25.22 -0.94
CA GLY A 649 8.67 -26.23 -1.21
C GLY A 649 8.48 -27.52 -0.39
N VAL A 650 9.52 -28.10 0.21
CA VAL A 650 9.52 -29.49 0.64
C VAL A 650 8.63 -29.70 1.85
N ASP A 651 7.63 -30.55 1.65
CA ASP A 651 6.69 -31.03 2.66
C ASP A 651 7.30 -32.22 3.40
N VAL A 652 7.54 -32.06 4.71
CA VAL A 652 8.01 -33.13 5.59
C VAL A 652 7.01 -33.31 6.74
N PRO A 653 6.09 -34.30 6.64
CA PRO A 653 5.04 -34.51 7.64
C PRO A 653 5.54 -34.79 9.07
N ASN A 654 6.72 -35.41 9.19
CA ASN A 654 7.32 -35.77 10.47
C ASN A 654 8.12 -34.61 11.12
N ALA A 655 8.20 -33.45 10.46
CA ALA A 655 8.85 -32.27 11.01
C ALA A 655 7.93 -31.56 12.00
N SER A 656 8.35 -31.54 13.27
CA SER A 656 7.56 -31.03 14.40
C SER A 656 8.17 -29.82 15.10
N LEU A 657 9.43 -29.50 14.83
CA LEU A 657 10.14 -28.39 15.46
C LEU A 657 10.80 -27.48 14.42
N MET A 658 10.53 -26.19 14.51
CA MET A 658 11.14 -25.14 13.68
C MET A 658 11.91 -24.18 14.59
N VAL A 659 13.20 -23.99 14.35
CA VAL A 659 14.03 -23.00 15.06
C VAL A 659 14.50 -21.95 14.07
N ILE A 660 14.30 -20.68 14.38
CA ILE A 660 14.69 -19.56 13.54
C ILE A 660 15.66 -18.69 14.33
N GLU A 661 16.92 -18.62 13.89
CA GLU A 661 17.92 -17.70 14.46
C GLU A 661 17.73 -16.27 13.98
N ASN A 662 18.08 -15.31 14.85
CA ASN A 662 18.00 -13.86 14.63
C ASN A 662 16.64 -13.44 14.03
N ALA A 663 15.56 -13.99 14.59
CA ALA A 663 14.21 -13.84 14.06
C ALA A 663 13.78 -12.36 13.97
N GLU A 664 14.34 -11.47 14.80
CA GLU A 664 14.08 -10.03 14.77
C GLU A 664 14.48 -9.35 13.45
N ARG A 665 15.38 -9.98 12.68
CA ARG A 665 15.89 -9.43 11.41
C ARG A 665 15.03 -9.81 10.21
N LEU A 666 14.16 -10.80 10.36
CA LEU A 666 13.30 -11.28 9.28
C LEU A 666 11.98 -10.50 9.23
N GLY A 667 11.39 -10.47 8.03
CA GLY A 667 10.03 -9.97 7.84
C GLY A 667 8.99 -10.83 8.51
N LEU A 668 7.86 -10.25 8.92
CA LEU A 668 6.79 -11.02 9.56
C LEU A 668 6.19 -12.05 8.58
N SER A 669 6.07 -11.71 7.30
CA SER A 669 5.65 -12.65 6.24
C SER A 669 6.61 -13.82 6.05
N GLN A 670 7.93 -13.58 6.12
CA GLN A 670 8.95 -14.64 6.01
C GLN A 670 8.92 -15.56 7.22
N LEU A 671 8.82 -15.00 8.43
CA LEU A 671 8.67 -15.76 9.67
C LEU A 671 7.42 -16.64 9.63
N HIS A 672 6.32 -16.11 9.10
CA HIS A 672 5.08 -16.86 8.93
C HIS A 672 5.22 -18.04 7.96
N GLN A 673 5.87 -17.82 6.81
CA GLN A 673 6.13 -18.89 5.84
C GLN A 673 7.03 -19.99 6.42
N LEU A 674 8.07 -19.63 7.17
CA LEU A 674 8.95 -20.58 7.84
C LEU A 674 8.19 -21.37 8.92
N ARG A 675 7.40 -20.68 9.76
CA ARG A 675 6.53 -21.32 10.75
C ARG A 675 5.61 -22.36 10.10
N GLY A 676 4.99 -22.02 8.96
CA GLY A 676 4.08 -22.91 8.23
C GLY A 676 4.74 -24.16 7.60
N ARG A 677 6.07 -24.32 7.67
CA ARG A 677 6.77 -25.52 7.18
C ARG A 677 6.65 -26.71 8.14
N VAL A 678 6.37 -26.48 9.41
CA VAL A 678 6.13 -27.53 10.41
C VAL A 678 4.64 -27.67 10.73
N GLY A 679 4.24 -28.78 11.35
CA GLY A 679 2.84 -28.99 11.76
C GLY A 679 1.92 -29.36 10.60
N ARG A 680 2.40 -30.26 9.74
CA ARG A 680 1.61 -30.89 8.67
C ARG A 680 1.01 -32.24 9.06
N GLY A 681 1.46 -32.84 10.16
CA GLY A 681 0.85 -34.02 10.77
C GLY A 681 -0.10 -33.70 11.93
N SER A 682 -0.63 -34.74 12.57
CA SER A 682 -1.49 -34.65 13.78
C SER A 682 -0.71 -34.39 15.07
N THR A 683 0.62 -34.42 15.00
CA THR A 683 1.52 -34.15 16.14
C THR A 683 1.58 -32.66 16.45
N LYS A 684 1.57 -32.31 17.73
CA LYS A 684 1.82 -30.93 18.18
C LYS A 684 3.20 -30.47 17.71
N SER A 685 3.22 -29.32 17.04
CA SER A 685 4.44 -28.71 16.51
C SER A 685 4.77 -27.40 17.21
N TYR A 686 6.06 -27.10 17.25
CA TYR A 686 6.62 -25.95 17.95
C TYR A 686 7.46 -25.09 16.98
N CYS A 687 7.33 -23.77 17.13
CA CYS A 687 8.17 -22.79 16.43
C CYS A 687 8.90 -21.94 17.46
N VAL A 688 10.23 -21.94 17.41
CA VAL A 688 11.11 -21.21 18.33
C VAL A 688 11.74 -20.05 17.57
N LEU A 689 11.46 -18.83 18.03
CA LEU A 689 12.03 -17.60 17.50
C LEU A 689 13.18 -17.16 18.42
N LEU A 690 14.42 -17.41 18.01
CA LEU A 690 15.60 -16.96 18.73
C LEU A 690 15.90 -15.50 18.37
N TYR A 691 16.03 -14.64 19.37
CA TYR A 691 16.30 -13.22 19.18
C TYR A 691 17.50 -12.73 20.00
N GLN A 692 18.14 -11.66 19.53
CA GLN A 692 19.26 -11.02 20.24
C GLN A 692 18.90 -9.61 20.71
N LYS A 693 19.29 -9.26 21.94
CA LYS A 693 19.13 -7.90 22.49
C LYS A 693 20.26 -6.96 22.06
N PRO A 694 20.02 -5.64 21.93
CA PRO A 694 18.73 -4.95 22.12
C PRO A 694 17.78 -5.08 20.91
N LEU A 695 16.48 -5.19 21.18
CA LEU A 695 15.44 -5.21 20.15
C LEU A 695 14.97 -3.78 19.84
N SER A 696 14.66 -3.50 18.57
CA SER A 696 13.88 -2.32 18.21
C SER A 696 12.42 -2.48 18.64
N GLU A 697 11.67 -1.37 18.77
CA GLU A 697 10.22 -1.41 19.00
C GLU A 697 9.51 -2.24 17.93
N THR A 698 9.87 -2.01 16.65
CA THR A 698 9.35 -2.76 15.50
C THR A 698 9.69 -4.25 15.55
N GLY A 699 10.91 -4.61 15.96
CA GLY A 699 11.33 -6.01 16.09
C GLY A 699 10.56 -6.72 17.20
N THR A 700 10.31 -6.02 18.31
CA THR A 700 9.52 -6.53 19.44
C THR A 700 8.07 -6.77 19.02
N GLU A 701 7.46 -5.82 18.32
CA GLU A 701 6.08 -5.93 17.85
C GLU A 701 5.92 -7.09 16.85
N ARG A 702 6.83 -7.25 15.88
CA ARG A 702 6.82 -8.38 14.94
C ARG A 702 6.84 -9.74 15.65
N LEU A 703 7.76 -9.92 16.60
CA LEU A 703 7.90 -11.17 17.34
C LEU A 703 6.66 -11.47 18.19
N ASN A 704 6.06 -10.45 18.82
CA ASN A 704 4.83 -10.60 19.60
C ASN A 704 3.66 -11.01 18.71
N VAL A 705 3.47 -10.36 17.55
CA VAL A 705 2.39 -10.71 16.62
C VAL A 705 2.46 -12.18 16.19
N LEU A 706 3.66 -12.69 15.86
CA LEU A 706 3.80 -14.09 15.44
C LEU A 706 3.62 -15.09 16.60
N ARG A 707 3.94 -14.67 17.83
CA ARG A 707 3.74 -15.48 19.05
C ARG A 707 2.25 -15.57 19.40
N ASP A 708 1.54 -14.45 19.34
CA ASP A 708 0.20 -14.30 19.88
C ASP A 708 -0.89 -14.69 18.87
N SER A 709 -0.59 -14.68 17.57
CA SER A 709 -1.53 -15.08 16.51
C SER A 709 -0.99 -16.20 15.64
N THR A 710 -1.85 -17.19 15.36
CA THR A 710 -1.62 -18.20 14.31
C THR A 710 -2.31 -17.84 12.99
N ASP A 711 -3.18 -16.83 12.97
CA ASP A 711 -3.95 -16.46 11.79
C ASP A 711 -3.10 -15.66 10.81
N GLY A 712 -2.88 -16.23 9.62
CA GLY A 712 -2.12 -15.61 8.55
C GLY A 712 -2.68 -14.25 8.07
N PHE A 713 -3.98 -13.99 8.21
CA PHE A 713 -4.57 -12.70 7.85
C PHE A 713 -4.22 -11.61 8.84
N VAL A 714 -4.35 -11.88 10.14
CA VAL A 714 -3.95 -10.97 11.22
C VAL A 714 -2.46 -10.63 11.08
N ILE A 715 -1.65 -11.65 10.79
CA ILE A 715 -0.20 -11.49 10.61
C ILE A 715 0.11 -10.65 9.38
N ALA A 716 -0.58 -10.85 8.26
CA ALA A 716 -0.37 -10.06 7.05
C ALA A 716 -0.80 -8.59 7.22
N GLN A 717 -1.91 -8.34 7.93
CA GLN A 717 -2.34 -6.99 8.26
C GLN A 717 -1.29 -6.26 9.12
N LYS A 718 -0.80 -6.92 10.16
CA LYS A 718 0.26 -6.37 11.02
C LYS A 718 1.59 -6.20 10.30
N ASP A 719 1.95 -7.11 9.39
CA ASP A 719 3.16 -6.97 8.55
C ASP A 719 3.08 -5.71 7.69
N LEU A 720 1.89 -5.46 7.12
CA LEU A 720 1.62 -4.30 6.30
C LEU A 720 1.62 -3.00 7.12
N GLU A 721 1.03 -2.98 8.32
CA GLU A 721 1.09 -1.84 9.25
C GLU A 721 2.54 -1.50 9.64
N LEU A 722 3.36 -2.52 9.90
CA LEU A 722 4.74 -2.38 10.37
C LEU A 722 5.75 -2.00 9.27
N ARG A 723 5.49 -2.39 8.02
CA ARG A 723 6.35 -2.10 6.87
C ARG A 723 5.89 -0.89 6.07
N GLY A 724 4.60 -0.58 6.13
CA GLY A 724 3.92 0.33 5.22
C GLY A 724 3.65 -0.32 3.84
N PRO A 725 2.64 0.17 3.11
CA PRO A 725 2.18 -0.45 1.85
C PRO A 725 3.20 -0.41 0.70
N GLY A 726 4.21 0.46 0.77
CA GLY A 726 5.20 0.64 -0.29
C GLY A 726 6.24 -0.48 -0.42
N GLU A 727 6.49 -1.28 0.62
CA GLU A 727 7.57 -2.29 0.63
C GLU A 727 7.09 -3.68 0.20
N LEU A 728 5.83 -4.05 0.53
CA LEU A 728 5.19 -5.32 0.18
C LEU A 728 5.07 -5.53 -1.35
N LEU A 729 5.10 -4.44 -2.11
CA LEU A 729 4.99 -4.41 -3.58
C LEU A 729 6.34 -4.48 -4.31
N GLY A 730 7.44 -4.61 -3.57
CA GLY A 730 8.80 -4.60 -4.12
C GLY A 730 9.23 -3.20 -4.56
N LYS A 731 10.56 -3.01 -4.72
CA LYS A 731 11.12 -1.76 -5.25
C LYS A 731 10.47 -1.43 -6.59
N ARG A 732 9.60 -0.41 -6.61
CA ARG A 732 9.08 0.28 -7.80
C ARG A 732 9.00 -0.66 -9.00
N GLN A 733 8.21 -1.74 -8.89
CA GLN A 733 7.91 -2.55 -10.07
C GLN A 733 7.35 -1.61 -11.12
N THR A 734 8.01 -1.58 -12.28
CA THR A 734 7.64 -0.76 -13.43
C THR A 734 6.17 -1.02 -13.76
N GLY A 735 5.31 -0.06 -13.42
CA GLY A 735 3.86 -0.14 -13.65
C GLY A 735 2.96 -0.07 -12.40
N ASN A 736 3.49 -0.01 -11.18
CA ASN A 736 2.63 0.18 -9.98
C ASN A 736 2.28 1.66 -9.74
N VAL A 737 0.97 1.91 -9.65
CA VAL A 737 0.38 3.21 -9.35
C VAL A 737 0.49 3.48 -7.85
N GLY A 738 1.43 4.34 -7.46
CA GLY A 738 1.44 4.87 -6.10
C GLY A 738 0.26 5.81 -5.90
N TYR A 739 -0.42 5.70 -4.76
CA TYR A 739 -1.38 6.72 -4.33
C TYR A 739 -0.62 7.98 -3.89
N TYR A 740 -1.12 9.15 -4.31
CA TYR A 740 -0.68 10.47 -3.87
C TYR A 740 -1.03 10.74 -2.40
N LEU A 741 -2.25 10.41 -1.97
CA LEU A 741 -2.73 10.69 -0.62
C LEU A 741 -3.26 9.46 0.12
N ALA A 742 -3.94 8.58 -0.61
CA ALA A 742 -4.67 7.46 -0.01
C ALA A 742 -3.72 6.44 0.62
N ASP A 743 -4.07 6.00 1.82
CA ASP A 743 -3.47 4.85 2.48
C ASP A 743 -4.57 3.81 2.67
N LEU A 744 -4.45 2.67 1.99
CA LEU A 744 -5.51 1.64 1.96
C LEU A 744 -5.84 1.05 3.34
N ILE A 745 -4.92 1.12 4.29
CA ILE A 745 -5.12 0.62 5.65
C ILE A 745 -5.86 1.68 6.45
N ARG A 746 -5.33 2.91 6.46
CA ARG A 746 -5.95 4.04 7.18
C ARG A 746 -7.35 4.35 6.65
N ASP A 747 -7.53 4.25 5.33
CA ASP A 747 -8.69 4.75 4.60
C ASP A 747 -9.65 3.63 4.15
N GLU A 748 -9.65 2.47 4.81
CA GLU A 748 -10.48 1.30 4.46
C GLU A 748 -11.98 1.67 4.29
N GLN A 749 -12.51 2.53 5.18
CA GLN A 749 -13.89 3.00 5.08
C GLN A 749 -14.13 3.86 3.83
N LEU A 750 -13.17 4.73 3.48
CA LEU A 750 -13.25 5.57 2.27
C LEU A 750 -13.10 4.72 1.00
N PHE A 751 -12.35 3.63 1.06
CA PHE A 751 -12.23 2.69 -0.04
C PHE A 751 -13.56 1.99 -0.36
N ALA A 752 -14.36 1.62 0.66
CA ALA A 752 -15.70 1.07 0.46
C ALA A 752 -16.64 2.07 -0.25
N ILE A 753 -16.55 3.35 0.11
CA ILE A 753 -17.27 4.45 -0.57
C ILE A 753 -16.82 4.52 -2.05
N ALA A 754 -15.52 4.58 -2.28
CA ALA A 754 -14.94 4.68 -3.63
C ALA A 754 -15.34 3.50 -4.53
N GLN A 755 -15.42 2.28 -4.00
CA GLN A 755 -15.88 1.12 -4.75
C GLN A 755 -17.34 1.25 -5.21
N ARG A 756 -18.24 1.71 -4.34
CA ARG A 756 -19.66 1.91 -4.68
C ARG A 756 -19.82 3.02 -5.71
N LEU A 757 -19.09 4.13 -5.54
CA LEU A 757 -19.06 5.22 -6.52
C LEU A 757 -18.56 4.73 -7.89
N ALA A 758 -17.45 3.99 -7.92
CA ALA A 758 -16.89 3.46 -9.17
C ALA A 758 -17.87 2.53 -9.90
N LYS A 759 -18.54 1.62 -9.17
CA LYS A 759 -19.58 0.74 -9.74
C LYS A 759 -20.79 1.51 -10.28
N HIS A 760 -21.19 2.58 -9.59
CA HIS A 760 -22.28 3.44 -10.06
C HIS A 760 -21.90 4.18 -11.35
N LEU A 761 -20.71 4.79 -11.39
CA LEU A 761 -20.26 5.60 -12.52
C LEU A 761 -19.97 4.78 -13.77
N ILE A 762 -19.40 3.59 -13.66
CA ILE A 762 -19.14 2.73 -14.84
C ILE A 762 -20.43 2.18 -15.45
N ALA A 763 -21.50 2.06 -14.66
CA ALA A 763 -22.79 1.57 -15.13
C ALA A 763 -23.56 2.60 -15.98
N ASP A 764 -23.20 3.89 -15.91
CA ASP A 764 -23.81 4.97 -16.69
C ASP A 764 -22.95 5.32 -17.93
N PRO A 765 -23.37 4.94 -19.15
CA PRO A 765 -22.64 5.24 -20.37
C PRO A 765 -22.47 6.75 -20.65
N MET A 766 -23.38 7.60 -20.14
CA MET A 766 -23.30 9.05 -20.36
C MET A 766 -22.13 9.68 -19.60
N ARG A 767 -21.68 9.05 -18.50
CA ARG A 767 -20.56 9.52 -17.66
C ARG A 767 -19.20 9.04 -18.15
N LYS A 768 -19.11 8.31 -19.27
CA LYS A 768 -17.85 7.76 -19.79
C LYS A 768 -16.78 8.85 -20.00
N ALA A 769 -17.16 10.01 -20.53
CA ALA A 769 -16.22 11.12 -20.74
C ALA A 769 -15.64 11.65 -19.41
N ASP A 770 -16.50 11.84 -18.41
CA ASP A 770 -16.09 12.28 -17.07
C ASP A 770 -15.18 11.25 -16.41
N VAL A 771 -15.51 9.96 -16.53
CA VAL A 771 -14.68 8.88 -15.98
C VAL A 771 -13.31 8.83 -16.65
N SER A 772 -13.23 8.96 -17.97
CA SER A 772 -11.95 9.03 -18.68
C SER A 772 -11.09 10.21 -18.21
N GLN A 773 -11.72 11.38 -17.99
CA GLN A 773 -11.01 12.56 -17.45
C GLN A 773 -10.55 12.33 -16.00
N LEU A 774 -11.39 11.69 -15.18
CA LEU A 774 -11.06 11.36 -13.80
C LEU A 774 -9.86 10.38 -13.73
N ILE A 775 -9.88 9.33 -14.54
CA ILE A 775 -8.75 8.38 -14.63
C ILE A 775 -7.50 9.09 -15.15
N HIS A 776 -7.60 9.91 -16.20
CA HIS A 776 -6.45 10.63 -16.76
C HIS A 776 -5.79 11.58 -15.74
N ARG A 777 -6.61 12.30 -14.96
CA ARG A 777 -6.15 13.26 -13.95
C ARG A 777 -5.24 12.59 -12.92
N TRP A 778 -5.71 11.50 -12.32
CA TRP A 778 -5.00 10.78 -11.25
C TRP A 778 -3.97 9.79 -11.80
N MET A 779 -4.21 9.21 -12.98
CA MET A 779 -3.39 8.17 -13.60
C MET A 779 -3.27 8.39 -15.12
N PRO A 780 -2.45 9.36 -15.56
CA PRO A 780 -2.33 9.68 -16.98
C PRO A 780 -1.87 8.50 -17.83
N GLU A 781 -1.00 7.62 -17.30
CA GLU A 781 -0.54 6.40 -17.99
C GLU A 781 -1.66 5.35 -18.15
N ALA A 782 -2.65 5.33 -17.26
CA ALA A 782 -3.76 4.38 -17.27
C ALA A 782 -4.92 4.80 -18.20
N SER A 783 -4.90 6.02 -18.73
CA SER A 783 -5.92 6.51 -19.69
C SER A 783 -6.01 5.68 -20.98
N ARG A 784 -4.99 4.88 -21.30
CA ARG A 784 -5.02 3.93 -22.41
C ARG A 784 -6.12 2.87 -22.26
N TYR A 785 -6.53 2.56 -21.03
CA TYR A 785 -7.57 1.56 -20.74
C TYR A 785 -9.01 2.09 -20.90
N THR A 786 -9.21 3.40 -21.11
CA THR A 786 -10.54 3.98 -21.35
C THR A 786 -10.79 4.32 -22.81
N ASN A 787 -9.71 4.49 -23.59
CA ASN A 787 -9.72 4.96 -24.97
C ASN A 787 -9.65 3.84 -26.02
N ALA A 788 -9.62 2.56 -25.61
CA ALA A 788 -9.63 1.40 -26.51
C ALA A 788 -11.01 0.75 -26.62
#